data_AF-A0A1R2ALR8-F1
#
_entry.id   AF-A0A1R2ALR8-F1
#
_cell.length_a   1.000
_cell.length_b   1.000
_cell.length_c   1.000
_cell.angle_alpha   90.00
_cell.angle_beta   90.00
_cell.angle_gamma   90.00
#
_symmetry.space_group_name_H-M   'P 1'
#
loop_
_entity.id
_entity.type
_entity.pdbx_description
1 polymer ?
#
loop_
_entity_poly.entity_id
_entity_poly.type
_entity_poly.pdbx_seq_one_letter_code
_entity_poly.pdbx_strand_id
1 'polypeptide(L)'
;MVTLWIILSSLGAYATTSRYLESMTTNWTPPSKRKGSSIYEFTVGGSILMFGGVSFEKKFNDFWLLRFYDLSWERIELPFSAVISPRSEVLISRNKENDKIFYMFGGKDEFGYITDIWYISFERRFFEKKKDFNELKGLAEYASCSNYENSQNVIYVYGGRIFSNFSTVLWRIDLSSMTIQGFPQNESPQRKVLNGKIFAYNNEIYSLWTNNEIDKIDPNIYKYNFTNLSWIKLNSSLQRFSPSYQPEIFIISDFLFVYGGLNSKKQIMNRILRANLTSNPIIFEEVNIQDYKIKFKPSITNNLEKNGFWIFGGTAKDNTNRMDFATIDIDSNNFTVNNIITDLEYPQERVFNTLHLIDSKIAMFGGNNEKTYFNDVWLFDTIAGNWTALDGKGKIPSIRTTHAADSEGDTLIIWGGEDAQGYRNDMFLYNFNTQFWHEIKPKNYAPSSRIGACGILSFPKFYILGGKTYGGVSDEIWEYNFITNLYTKLRNSYLGFYGGQCQLLKDTIYVLGAKDENYLGFEKVPSYNLINNTWGGTFFRTYTSSFCEGVAIVFPGYMIEYGGQLSNKYGAANLYLYREKRDELNQNWLSNWLWWYVFAAGYTYSNSKLVFYAGGIANLVVTPSQTRPSNKFNYVHVEYIAKEFGLPLYCSKGSYLVSEYECTYCPEGSYASEIGDNNCTLCPPGTYNSKIGSTSKRQCYPCSEGYYNKAQGQKKCYSCPKMLYCPVGSIEPSTSKPKYLEQSIQPKQFNLQSSSYKIYNNFIIFGSVSLSCLVAVLLFIPFVRKKLRILDVFSTVHKNEVDHPLIPRKTTIGGLFFLFFICICCVIFGLNIIRYFLLNIEETKTLHPISVFRNDVAQFSTDFNITTTFHYYGGNCYNDTSDFISIEAYGVIGRNINKKVEKIGSDCKLHFICKDCEISSENKITFKSIEENCFTKAISINISSVSSIPESYSIMTKSIESEKNLIFIGDTPSEFAYSFTPSVFYSSISDYPSSIKGYHLTEYSPPVYGSAYTVEELTEFYKLSVDILINQRNFGLLTERYQKQSFFVLVSAVLGLISGIFSVVSFTMSLSERIYEKINKIIESKHEVERLFLRRLELNRFNDQYDHFGIKSPVVK
;
A
#
# COMPACT_ATOMS: atom_id res chain seq x y z
N MET A 1 55.92 -20.76 32.40
CA MET A 1 54.62 -20.06 32.48
C MET A 1 54.07 -19.72 31.10
N VAL A 2 54.80 -19.04 30.20
CA VAL A 2 54.34 -18.71 28.84
C VAL A 2 53.99 -19.96 28.00
N THR A 3 54.80 -21.03 28.08
CA THR A 3 54.50 -22.31 27.44
C THR A 3 53.31 -23.05 28.06
N LEU A 4 53.12 -22.95 29.38
CA LEU A 4 51.94 -23.50 30.07
C LEU A 4 50.67 -22.73 29.71
N TRP A 5 50.77 -21.42 29.46
CA TRP A 5 49.68 -20.55 29.03
C TRP A 5 49.27 -20.82 27.57
N ILE A 6 50.23 -21.15 26.69
CA ILE A 6 49.98 -21.59 25.31
C ILE A 6 49.35 -22.99 25.27
N ILE A 7 49.74 -23.89 26.19
CA ILE A 7 49.16 -25.24 26.29
C ILE A 7 47.76 -25.20 26.93
N LEU A 8 47.52 -24.31 27.90
CA LEU A 8 46.21 -24.10 28.52
C LEU A 8 45.24 -23.37 27.57
N SER A 9 45.72 -22.44 26.74
CA SER A 9 44.90 -21.82 25.69
C SER A 9 44.58 -22.81 24.55
N SER A 10 45.45 -23.78 24.27
CA SER A 10 45.18 -24.85 23.30
C SER A 10 44.31 -26.01 23.80
N LEU A 11 43.99 -26.07 25.10
CA LEU A 11 43.19 -27.17 25.68
C LEU A 11 41.87 -26.71 26.33
N GLY A 12 41.63 -25.41 26.51
CA GLY A 12 40.44 -24.92 27.22
C GLY A 12 39.77 -23.64 26.69
N ALA A 13 40.30 -22.99 25.65
CA ALA A 13 39.76 -21.72 25.12
C ALA A 13 38.97 -21.88 23.81
N TYR A 14 38.50 -23.10 23.51
CA TYR A 14 37.83 -23.41 22.23
C TYR A 14 36.34 -23.05 22.16
N ALA A 15 35.73 -22.53 23.23
CA ALA A 15 34.27 -22.55 23.38
C ALA A 15 33.57 -21.26 23.84
N THR A 16 34.26 -20.19 24.25
CA THR A 16 33.59 -19.10 24.99
C THR A 16 33.08 -17.95 24.13
N THR A 17 33.68 -17.64 22.98
CA THR A 17 33.21 -16.54 22.10
C THR A 17 32.41 -16.99 20.88
N SER A 18 32.46 -18.28 20.52
CA SER A 18 31.59 -18.88 19.50
C SER A 18 30.12 -19.03 19.95
N ARG A 19 29.81 -18.73 21.22
CA ARG A 19 28.47 -18.94 21.79
C ARG A 19 27.45 -17.88 21.39
N TYR A 20 27.86 -16.64 21.18
CA TYR A 20 26.94 -15.50 20.97
C TYR A 20 26.84 -15.04 19.53
N LEU A 21 27.87 -15.28 18.71
CA LEU A 21 27.85 -14.95 17.31
C LEU A 21 27.82 -16.24 16.51
N GLU A 22 26.78 -16.39 15.71
CA GLU A 22 26.67 -17.46 14.74
C GLU A 22 26.58 -16.86 13.34
N SER A 23 27.10 -17.60 12.37
CA SER A 23 26.78 -17.32 10.99
C SER A 23 25.43 -17.96 10.69
N MET A 24 24.62 -17.32 9.84
CA MET A 24 23.47 -17.97 9.21
C MET A 24 24.00 -18.99 8.18
N THR A 25 24.79 -19.95 8.66
CA THR A 25 25.53 -20.90 7.82
C THR A 25 24.67 -22.06 7.38
N THR A 26 23.56 -22.37 8.03
CA THR A 26 22.94 -23.70 7.90
C THR A 26 22.31 -24.03 6.53
N ASN A 27 22.36 -23.14 5.51
CA ASN A 27 22.20 -23.47 4.08
C ASN A 27 22.33 -22.24 3.12
N TRP A 28 22.61 -21.02 3.61
CA TRP A 28 21.94 -19.84 3.03
C TRP A 28 22.76 -18.97 2.04
N THR A 29 24.10 -19.09 1.99
CA THR A 29 24.95 -18.40 0.98
C THR A 29 25.98 -19.34 0.36
N PRO A 30 25.67 -20.05 -0.74
CA PRO A 30 26.64 -20.92 -1.41
C PRO A 30 27.69 -20.12 -2.20
N PRO A 31 28.73 -20.79 -2.72
CA PRO A 31 29.62 -20.17 -3.67
C PRO A 31 28.90 -19.73 -4.95
N SER A 32 29.43 -18.72 -5.62
CA SER A 32 28.85 -18.24 -6.88
C SER A 32 28.85 -19.33 -7.95
N LYS A 33 27.87 -19.28 -8.86
CA LYS A 33 27.76 -20.19 -10.01
C LYS A 33 29.07 -20.24 -10.80
N ARG A 34 29.72 -21.40 -10.88
CA ARG A 34 31.08 -21.55 -11.42
C ARG A 34 31.34 -22.93 -12.02
N LYS A 35 32.36 -23.03 -12.86
CA LYS A 35 32.91 -24.29 -13.38
C LYS A 35 34.42 -24.39 -13.12
N GLY A 36 34.97 -25.60 -13.21
CA GLY A 36 36.39 -25.84 -13.08
C GLY A 36 36.94 -25.42 -11.72
N SER A 37 36.13 -25.52 -10.66
CA SER A 37 36.63 -25.44 -9.29
C SER A 37 37.26 -26.77 -8.89
N SER A 38 37.98 -26.77 -7.79
CA SER A 38 38.61 -27.97 -7.24
C SER A 38 37.99 -28.26 -5.89
N ILE A 39 37.53 -29.49 -5.68
CA ILE A 39 36.94 -29.93 -4.42
C ILE A 39 37.71 -31.11 -3.82
N TYR A 40 37.76 -31.20 -2.49
CA TYR A 40 38.41 -32.26 -1.75
C TYR A 40 37.66 -32.57 -0.45
N GLU A 41 37.38 -33.84 -0.15
CA GLU A 41 36.68 -34.26 1.07
C GLU A 41 37.62 -34.44 2.27
N PHE A 42 37.25 -33.88 3.43
CA PHE A 42 37.88 -34.09 4.73
C PHE A 42 37.33 -35.35 5.40
N THR A 43 38.20 -36.35 5.63
CA THR A 43 37.86 -37.54 6.43
C THR A 43 37.64 -37.23 7.92
N VAL A 44 38.32 -36.21 8.45
CA VAL A 44 38.21 -35.83 9.86
C VAL A 44 37.24 -34.64 9.96
N GLY A 45 36.00 -34.93 10.37
CA GLY A 45 34.96 -33.92 10.61
C GLY A 45 33.88 -33.79 9.53
N GLY A 46 33.93 -34.60 8.45
CA GLY A 46 32.87 -34.68 7.44
C GLY A 46 32.60 -33.35 6.75
N SER A 47 33.52 -32.90 5.90
CA SER A 47 33.39 -31.61 5.18
C SER A 47 34.04 -31.68 3.79
N ILE A 48 33.74 -30.75 2.88
CA ILE A 48 34.38 -30.61 1.57
C ILE A 48 35.02 -29.24 1.45
N LEU A 49 36.32 -29.22 1.17
CA LEU A 49 37.02 -28.03 0.72
C LEU A 49 36.69 -27.75 -0.75
N MET A 50 36.46 -26.50 -1.10
CA MET A 50 36.43 -26.02 -2.47
C MET A 50 37.37 -24.83 -2.64
N PHE A 51 38.03 -24.77 -3.80
CA PHE A 51 38.82 -23.61 -4.19
C PHE A 51 38.59 -23.20 -5.65
N GLY A 52 38.53 -21.88 -5.86
CA GLY A 52 38.66 -21.25 -7.17
C GLY A 52 37.53 -21.57 -8.14
N GLY A 53 37.86 -21.59 -9.43
CA GLY A 53 36.94 -21.79 -10.54
C GLY A 53 36.72 -20.54 -11.39
N VAL A 54 35.81 -20.63 -12.35
CA VAL A 54 35.54 -19.55 -13.30
C VAL A 54 34.05 -19.40 -13.58
N SER A 55 33.59 -18.15 -13.60
CA SER A 55 32.29 -17.71 -14.10
C SER A 55 32.44 -17.02 -15.46
N PHE A 56 31.33 -16.59 -16.08
CA PHE A 56 31.41 -15.78 -17.29
C PHE A 56 32.09 -14.42 -17.04
N GLU A 57 31.94 -13.87 -15.83
CA GLU A 57 32.37 -12.51 -15.50
C GLU A 57 33.74 -12.45 -14.80
N LYS A 58 34.09 -13.46 -13.99
CA LYS A 58 35.31 -13.48 -13.19
C LYS A 58 35.83 -14.88 -12.87
N LYS A 59 37.14 -14.96 -12.63
CA LYS A 59 37.80 -16.09 -11.95
C LYS A 59 37.77 -15.89 -10.44
N PHE A 60 37.82 -16.98 -9.70
CA PHE A 60 37.75 -16.95 -8.23
C PHE A 60 39.07 -17.40 -7.59
N ASN A 61 39.37 -16.83 -6.41
CA ASN A 61 40.46 -17.22 -5.51
C ASN A 61 39.96 -17.44 -4.08
N ASP A 62 38.67 -17.67 -3.90
CA ASP A 62 38.02 -17.90 -2.62
C ASP A 62 38.09 -19.39 -2.24
N PHE A 63 38.17 -19.63 -0.93
CA PHE A 63 38.05 -20.96 -0.35
C PHE A 63 36.68 -21.11 0.28
N TRP A 64 36.10 -22.29 0.15
CA TRP A 64 34.83 -22.64 0.75
C TRP A 64 34.92 -24.00 1.43
N LEU A 65 34.18 -24.16 2.51
CA LEU A 65 34.03 -25.40 3.24
C LEU A 65 32.55 -25.76 3.25
N LEU A 66 32.18 -26.93 2.74
CA LEU A 66 30.85 -27.50 2.92
C LEU A 66 30.88 -28.47 4.11
N ARG A 67 30.05 -28.28 5.13
CA ARG A 67 30.00 -29.19 6.29
C ARG A 67 28.86 -30.20 6.13
N PHE A 68 29.07 -31.48 6.43
CA PHE A 68 28.07 -32.53 6.19
C PHE A 68 26.96 -32.61 7.22
N TYR A 69 27.15 -32.09 8.44
CA TYR A 69 26.14 -32.20 9.49
C TYR A 69 24.89 -31.34 9.19
N ASP A 70 25.06 -30.19 8.53
CA ASP A 70 23.99 -29.25 8.18
C ASP A 70 23.97 -28.83 6.70
N LEU A 71 24.92 -29.32 5.88
CA LEU A 71 25.10 -28.95 4.47
C LEU A 71 25.42 -27.45 4.27
N SER A 72 26.04 -26.83 5.27
CA SER A 72 26.39 -25.42 5.26
C SER A 72 27.65 -25.10 4.46
N TRP A 73 27.59 -24.05 3.64
CA TRP A 73 28.77 -23.45 3.02
C TRP A 73 29.36 -22.34 3.91
N GLU A 74 30.64 -22.47 4.24
CA GLU A 74 31.43 -21.46 4.92
C GLU A 74 32.52 -20.94 3.98
N ARG A 75 32.55 -19.64 3.71
CA ARG A 75 33.68 -19.01 3.02
C ARG A 75 34.85 -18.84 3.99
N ILE A 76 35.98 -19.43 3.65
CA ILE A 76 37.23 -19.30 4.40
C ILE A 76 37.95 -18.04 3.89
N GLU A 77 38.14 -17.08 4.79
CA GLU A 77 38.89 -15.86 4.49
C GLU A 77 40.40 -16.11 4.62
N LEU A 78 41.15 -15.61 3.63
CA LEU A 78 42.61 -15.72 3.57
C LEU A 78 43.28 -14.58 4.35
N PRO A 79 44.39 -14.85 5.08
CA PRO A 79 45.22 -13.80 5.64
C PRO A 79 45.88 -12.99 4.52
N PHE A 80 46.12 -11.69 4.74
CA PHE A 80 46.68 -10.78 3.72
C PHE A 80 48.06 -11.20 3.21
N SER A 81 48.87 -11.92 4.00
CA SER A 81 50.16 -12.45 3.57
C SER A 81 50.05 -13.49 2.44
N ALA A 82 48.86 -14.03 2.19
CA ALA A 82 48.61 -15.08 1.21
C ALA A 82 47.64 -14.61 0.12
N VAL A 83 48.13 -13.74 -0.78
CA VAL A 83 47.36 -13.36 -1.97
C VAL A 83 47.55 -14.41 -3.06
N ILE A 84 46.66 -15.39 -3.08
CA ILE A 84 46.58 -16.37 -4.16
C ILE A 84 45.83 -15.73 -5.34
N SER A 85 46.41 -15.79 -6.54
CA SER A 85 45.78 -15.26 -7.76
C SER A 85 44.53 -16.07 -8.16
N PRO A 86 43.46 -15.43 -8.68
CA PRO A 86 42.27 -16.11 -9.19
C PRO A 86 42.58 -17.16 -10.27
N ARG A 87 42.09 -18.38 -10.06
CA ARG A 87 42.45 -19.52 -10.93
C ARG A 87 41.40 -20.63 -10.90
N SER A 88 41.36 -21.41 -11.97
CA SER A 88 40.52 -22.61 -12.13
C SER A 88 41.36 -23.86 -12.36
N GLU A 89 40.76 -25.04 -12.24
CA GLU A 89 41.37 -26.34 -12.61
C GLU A 89 42.66 -26.62 -11.81
N VAL A 90 42.60 -26.38 -10.51
CA VAL A 90 43.73 -26.51 -9.59
C VAL A 90 43.83 -27.94 -9.08
N LEU A 91 45.03 -28.46 -8.87
CA LEU A 91 45.19 -29.75 -8.19
C LEU A 91 45.28 -29.51 -6.67
N ILE A 92 44.39 -30.13 -5.91
CA ILE A 92 44.45 -30.18 -4.45
C ILE A 92 44.87 -31.60 -4.06
N SER A 93 45.94 -31.72 -3.28
CA SER A 93 46.43 -33.00 -2.75
C SER A 93 46.64 -32.89 -1.25
N ARG A 94 46.18 -33.90 -0.51
CA ARG A 94 46.42 -34.01 0.94
C ARG A 94 47.87 -34.40 1.21
N ASN A 95 48.42 -33.89 2.31
CA ASN A 95 49.67 -34.38 2.86
C ASN A 95 49.40 -35.67 3.64
N LYS A 96 50.07 -36.77 3.27
CA LYS A 96 49.92 -38.06 3.95
C LYS A 96 50.41 -38.07 5.40
N GLU A 97 51.44 -37.30 5.72
CA GLU A 97 52.03 -37.27 7.06
C GLU A 97 51.19 -36.45 8.05
N ASN A 98 50.42 -35.48 7.52
CA ASN A 98 49.53 -34.64 8.31
C ASN A 98 48.29 -34.29 7.48
N ASP A 99 47.17 -34.89 7.85
CA ASP A 99 45.89 -34.74 7.19
C ASP A 99 45.27 -33.36 7.26
N LYS A 100 45.85 -32.48 8.08
CA LYS A 100 45.45 -31.08 8.22
C LYS A 100 46.20 -30.15 7.28
N ILE A 101 47.04 -30.69 6.39
CA ILE A 101 47.86 -29.95 5.44
C ILE A 101 47.55 -30.38 4.00
N PHE A 102 47.45 -29.39 3.12
CA PHE A 102 47.13 -29.55 1.72
C PHE A 102 48.17 -28.84 0.85
N TYR A 103 48.49 -29.48 -0.25
CA TYR A 103 49.23 -28.90 -1.35
C TYR A 103 48.25 -28.48 -2.43
N MET A 104 48.36 -27.23 -2.84
CA MET A 104 47.61 -26.69 -3.97
C MET A 104 48.61 -26.35 -5.07
N PHE A 105 48.49 -27.04 -6.20
CA PHE A 105 49.45 -26.93 -7.30
C PHE A 105 48.76 -26.40 -8.56
N GLY A 106 49.37 -25.35 -9.12
CA GLY A 106 49.05 -24.80 -10.43
C GLY A 106 47.63 -24.26 -10.61
N GLY A 107 47.01 -24.59 -11.74
CA GLY A 107 45.73 -24.06 -12.22
C GLY A 107 45.87 -23.04 -13.36
N LYS A 108 44.74 -22.53 -13.86
CA LYS A 108 44.68 -21.56 -14.96
C LYS A 108 44.22 -20.17 -14.48
N ASP A 109 45.07 -19.16 -14.56
CA ASP A 109 44.75 -17.75 -14.33
C ASP A 109 44.44 -17.01 -15.65
N GLU A 110 44.34 -15.68 -15.62
CA GLU A 110 44.06 -14.86 -16.81
C GLU A 110 45.18 -14.93 -17.87
N PHE A 111 46.41 -15.23 -17.46
CA PHE A 111 47.59 -15.26 -18.34
C PHE A 111 47.94 -16.67 -18.83
N GLY A 112 47.46 -17.72 -18.17
CA GLY A 112 47.72 -19.11 -18.57
C GLY A 112 47.79 -20.06 -17.39
N TYR A 113 48.62 -21.09 -17.52
CA TYR A 113 48.84 -22.07 -16.46
C TYR A 113 49.90 -21.56 -15.49
N ILE A 114 49.63 -21.71 -14.20
CA ILE A 114 50.55 -21.37 -13.12
C ILE A 114 51.25 -22.65 -12.64
N THR A 115 52.49 -22.52 -12.18
CA THR A 115 53.39 -23.60 -11.77
C THR A 115 53.83 -23.48 -10.32
N ASP A 116 53.13 -22.66 -9.53
CA ASP A 116 53.41 -22.48 -8.12
C ASP A 116 52.79 -23.59 -7.28
N ILE A 117 53.40 -23.82 -6.12
CA ILE A 117 52.87 -24.72 -5.12
C ILE A 117 52.66 -23.99 -3.80
N TRP A 118 51.45 -24.13 -3.30
CA TRP A 118 51.00 -23.56 -2.04
C TRP A 118 50.83 -24.64 -1.00
N TYR A 119 51.28 -24.33 0.20
CA TYR A 119 51.16 -25.14 1.39
C TYR A 119 50.10 -24.52 2.29
N ILE A 120 49.05 -25.29 2.57
CA ILE A 120 47.84 -24.79 3.20
C ILE A 120 47.53 -25.64 4.42
N SER A 121 47.40 -25.01 5.59
CA SER A 121 46.88 -25.63 6.80
C SER A 121 45.68 -24.84 7.30
N PHE A 122 44.50 -25.46 7.32
CA PHE A 122 43.26 -24.81 7.72
C PHE A 122 43.11 -24.69 9.24
N GLU A 123 43.61 -25.67 10.01
CA GLU A 123 43.61 -25.61 11.48
C GLU A 123 44.48 -24.44 11.99
N ARG A 124 45.64 -24.21 11.36
CA ARG A 124 46.54 -23.11 11.69
C ARG A 124 46.27 -21.84 10.86
N ARG A 125 45.27 -21.87 9.98
CA ARG A 125 44.98 -20.86 8.91
C ARG A 125 46.24 -20.27 8.28
N PHE A 126 47.17 -21.16 7.94
CA PHE A 126 48.49 -20.86 7.43
C PHE A 126 48.55 -21.17 5.93
N PHE A 127 48.88 -20.16 5.13
CA PHE A 127 48.95 -20.24 3.68
C PHE A 127 50.30 -19.70 3.23
N GLU A 128 51.15 -20.56 2.70
CA GLU A 128 52.52 -20.21 2.31
C GLU A 128 52.81 -20.69 0.90
N LYS A 129 53.28 -19.79 0.04
CA LYS A 129 53.86 -20.18 -1.25
C LYS A 129 55.22 -20.82 -1.00
N LYS A 130 55.35 -22.13 -1.25
CA LYS A 130 56.60 -22.86 -1.00
C LYS A 130 57.61 -22.72 -2.12
N LYS A 131 57.16 -22.84 -3.37
CA LYS A 131 58.05 -22.80 -4.53
C LYS A 131 57.28 -22.43 -5.80
N ASP A 132 58.01 -21.92 -6.78
CA ASP A 132 57.57 -21.76 -8.16
C ASP A 132 58.57 -22.50 -9.05
N PHE A 133 58.09 -23.46 -9.83
CA PHE A 133 58.94 -24.33 -10.66
C PHE A 133 59.18 -23.68 -12.02
N ASN A 134 60.32 -23.00 -12.17
CA ASN A 134 60.73 -22.36 -13.41
C ASN A 134 60.86 -23.35 -14.58
N GLU A 135 61.15 -24.62 -14.29
CA GLU A 135 61.29 -25.71 -15.27
C GLU A 135 59.97 -26.02 -15.99
N LEU A 136 58.85 -25.71 -15.34
CA LEU A 136 57.51 -25.86 -15.89
C LEU A 136 57.00 -24.57 -16.55
N LYS A 137 57.70 -23.43 -16.37
CA LYS A 137 57.30 -22.15 -16.96
C LYS A 137 57.35 -22.25 -18.48
N GLY A 138 56.24 -21.87 -19.10
CA GLY A 138 56.04 -22.00 -20.53
C GLY A 138 55.15 -23.18 -20.92
N LEU A 139 54.86 -24.13 -20.02
CA LEU A 139 53.72 -25.04 -20.20
C LEU A 139 52.43 -24.22 -20.22
N ALA A 140 51.97 -23.84 -21.41
CA ALA A 140 50.68 -23.24 -21.67
C ALA A 140 49.65 -24.32 -22.03
N GLU A 141 48.38 -23.92 -22.05
CA GLU A 141 47.16 -24.67 -22.35
C GLU A 141 47.23 -26.22 -22.43
N TYR A 142 46.36 -26.88 -21.65
CA TYR A 142 46.02 -28.30 -21.77
C TYR A 142 47.03 -29.29 -21.18
N ALA A 143 47.88 -28.83 -20.24
CA ALA A 143 48.65 -29.72 -19.38
C ALA A 143 47.72 -30.40 -18.37
N SER A 144 47.92 -31.69 -18.14
CA SER A 144 47.18 -32.47 -17.14
C SER A 144 48.10 -32.85 -15.99
N CYS A 145 47.59 -32.78 -14.78
CA CYS A 145 48.28 -33.20 -13.58
C CYS A 145 47.45 -34.23 -12.80
N SER A 146 48.16 -35.12 -12.12
CA SER A 146 47.56 -36.14 -11.25
C SER A 146 48.45 -36.35 -10.02
N ASN A 147 47.81 -36.51 -8.87
CA ASN A 147 48.46 -36.90 -7.62
C ASN A 147 48.60 -38.43 -7.55
N TYR A 148 49.62 -38.88 -6.80
CA TYR A 148 49.91 -40.29 -6.58
C TYR A 148 49.71 -40.65 -5.10
N GLU A 149 48.71 -41.48 -4.80
CA GLU A 149 48.22 -41.64 -3.42
C GLU A 149 48.72 -42.89 -2.67
N ASN A 150 49.57 -43.78 -3.22
CA ASN A 150 49.84 -45.06 -2.54
C ASN A 150 51.20 -45.25 -1.84
N SER A 151 52.14 -44.28 -1.86
CA SER A 151 53.32 -44.32 -0.96
C SER A 151 54.20 -43.06 -0.94
N GLN A 152 54.14 -42.18 -1.95
CA GLN A 152 54.97 -40.98 -2.04
C GLN A 152 54.10 -39.75 -2.27
N ASN A 153 54.35 -38.62 -1.60
CA ASN A 153 53.67 -37.35 -1.86
C ASN A 153 54.20 -36.76 -3.17
N VAL A 154 53.66 -37.19 -4.31
CA VAL A 154 54.19 -36.84 -5.65
C VAL A 154 53.08 -36.34 -6.57
N ILE A 155 53.40 -35.29 -7.35
CA ILE A 155 52.56 -34.77 -8.43
C ILE A 155 53.23 -35.08 -9.77
N TYR A 156 52.47 -35.66 -10.69
CA TYR A 156 52.89 -35.82 -12.08
C TYR A 156 52.25 -34.74 -12.95
N VAL A 157 53.00 -34.19 -13.90
CA VAL A 157 52.54 -33.19 -14.87
C VAL A 157 52.96 -33.64 -16.26
N TYR A 158 52.00 -33.71 -17.19
CA TYR A 158 52.24 -34.17 -18.56
C TYR A 158 51.46 -33.38 -19.60
N GLY A 159 52.03 -33.27 -20.79
CA GLY A 159 51.43 -32.58 -21.93
C GLY A 159 51.48 -31.06 -21.81
N GLY A 160 50.67 -30.40 -22.66
CA GLY A 160 50.62 -28.94 -22.76
C GLY A 160 51.48 -28.37 -23.88
N ARG A 161 51.28 -27.08 -24.16
CA ARG A 161 51.91 -26.36 -25.25
C ARG A 161 52.99 -25.43 -24.72
N ILE A 162 54.22 -25.53 -25.21
CA ILE A 162 55.31 -24.61 -24.89
C ILE A 162 55.57 -23.70 -26.10
N PHE A 163 55.05 -22.48 -26.06
CA PHE A 163 55.07 -21.53 -27.19
C PHE A 163 54.55 -22.16 -28.51
N SER A 164 55.43 -22.43 -29.47
CA SER A 164 55.14 -23.06 -30.77
C SER A 164 55.29 -24.59 -30.79
N ASN A 165 55.78 -25.22 -29.70
CA ASN A 165 56.02 -26.66 -29.58
C ASN A 165 55.17 -27.32 -28.48
N PHE A 166 55.21 -28.65 -28.39
CA PHE A 166 54.48 -29.46 -27.40
C PHE A 166 55.43 -30.02 -26.36
N SER A 167 54.96 -30.08 -25.12
CA SER A 167 55.68 -30.83 -24.09
C SER A 167 55.42 -32.32 -24.24
N THR A 168 56.50 -33.08 -24.41
CA THR A 168 56.50 -34.54 -24.40
C THR A 168 57.12 -35.12 -23.12
N VAL A 169 57.56 -34.25 -22.21
CA VAL A 169 58.24 -34.62 -20.97
C VAL A 169 57.20 -34.89 -19.89
N LEU A 170 57.31 -36.05 -19.24
CA LEU A 170 56.58 -36.34 -18.00
C LEU A 170 57.38 -35.77 -16.83
N TRP A 171 56.82 -34.82 -16.10
CA TRP A 171 57.44 -34.24 -14.92
C TRP A 171 56.90 -34.90 -13.66
N ARG A 172 57.79 -35.10 -12.68
CA ARG A 172 57.50 -35.61 -11.35
C ARG A 172 57.99 -34.62 -10.32
N ILE A 173 57.08 -34.15 -9.47
CA ILE A 173 57.36 -33.23 -8.37
C ILE A 173 57.22 -34.02 -7.08
N ASP A 174 58.30 -34.09 -6.30
CA ASP A 174 58.26 -34.62 -4.93
C ASP A 174 57.89 -33.48 -3.98
N LEU A 175 56.75 -33.62 -3.30
CA LEU A 175 56.19 -32.61 -2.39
C LEU A 175 56.90 -32.55 -1.04
N SER A 176 57.66 -33.59 -0.68
CA SER A 176 58.36 -33.68 0.60
C SER A 176 59.69 -32.92 0.52
N SER A 177 60.42 -33.10 -0.58
CA SER A 177 61.69 -32.41 -0.84
C SER A 177 61.56 -31.14 -1.68
N MET A 178 60.39 -30.89 -2.29
CA MET A 178 60.16 -29.79 -3.24
C MET A 178 61.11 -29.83 -4.46
N THR A 179 61.51 -31.04 -4.88
CA THR A 179 62.35 -31.27 -6.05
C THR A 179 61.53 -31.71 -7.26
N ILE A 180 61.95 -31.28 -8.44
CA ILE A 180 61.32 -31.65 -9.72
C ILE A 180 62.28 -32.50 -10.56
N GLN A 181 61.74 -33.55 -11.18
CA GLN A 181 62.46 -34.47 -12.06
C GLN A 181 61.70 -34.61 -13.38
N GLY A 182 62.39 -34.45 -14.51
CA GLY A 182 61.83 -34.66 -15.84
C GLY A 182 62.19 -36.04 -16.39
N PHE A 183 61.22 -36.72 -17.00
CA PHE A 183 61.39 -37.97 -17.71
C PHE A 183 61.18 -37.71 -19.22
N PRO A 184 62.25 -37.39 -19.96
CA PRO A 184 62.17 -37.11 -21.39
C PRO A 184 61.82 -38.38 -22.16
N GLN A 185 61.03 -38.25 -23.21
CA GLN A 185 60.55 -39.39 -23.98
C GLN A 185 61.53 -39.75 -25.11
N ASN A 186 62.02 -40.99 -25.12
CA ASN A 186 63.02 -41.44 -26.10
C ASN A 186 62.43 -41.69 -27.50
N GLU A 187 61.26 -42.31 -27.61
CA GLU A 187 60.47 -42.49 -28.84
C GLU A 187 59.00 -42.79 -28.48
N SER A 188 58.04 -42.21 -29.21
CA SER A 188 56.60 -42.26 -28.88
C SER A 188 55.73 -42.65 -30.08
N PRO A 189 54.64 -43.43 -29.89
CA PRO A 189 53.49 -43.43 -30.80
C PRO A 189 52.70 -42.10 -30.77
N GLN A 190 52.77 -41.33 -29.68
CA GLN A 190 52.14 -40.01 -29.52
C GLN A 190 53.19 -38.88 -29.56
N ARG A 191 53.35 -38.22 -30.71
CA ARG A 191 54.35 -37.14 -30.86
C ARG A 191 53.92 -35.80 -30.26
N LYS A 192 52.63 -35.59 -29.98
CA LYS A 192 52.04 -34.30 -29.55
C LYS A 192 50.86 -34.57 -28.61
N VAL A 193 50.85 -33.98 -27.41
CA VAL A 193 49.86 -34.26 -26.37
C VAL A 193 49.18 -32.98 -25.91
N LEU A 194 47.92 -32.82 -26.31
CA LEU A 194 47.01 -31.80 -25.81
C LEU A 194 45.75 -32.47 -25.25
N ASN A 195 45.08 -31.81 -24.29
CA ASN A 195 43.71 -32.11 -23.86
C ASN A 195 43.42 -33.50 -23.29
N GLY A 196 44.42 -34.37 -23.16
CA GLY A 196 44.28 -35.67 -22.50
C GLY A 196 44.36 -35.55 -20.98
N LYS A 197 43.80 -36.53 -20.28
CA LYS A 197 43.92 -36.64 -18.82
C LYS A 197 45.00 -37.66 -18.49
N ILE A 198 45.85 -37.34 -17.52
CA ILE A 198 46.70 -38.34 -16.87
C ILE A 198 46.07 -38.76 -15.54
N PHE A 199 46.27 -40.01 -15.17
CA PHE A 199 45.84 -40.54 -13.87
C PHE A 199 46.81 -41.59 -13.36
N ALA A 200 46.89 -41.72 -12.04
CA ALA A 200 47.60 -42.79 -11.37
C ALA A 200 46.66 -43.94 -11.03
N TYR A 201 47.09 -45.18 -11.27
CA TYR A 201 46.39 -46.41 -10.88
C TYR A 201 47.39 -47.54 -10.61
N ASN A 202 47.22 -48.31 -9.54
CA ASN A 202 48.10 -49.42 -9.14
C ASN A 202 49.61 -49.14 -9.29
N ASN A 203 50.04 -48.00 -8.76
CA ASN A 203 51.44 -47.55 -8.79
C ASN A 203 52.00 -47.21 -10.18
N GLU A 204 51.13 -46.94 -11.15
CA GLU A 204 51.52 -46.67 -12.53
C GLU A 204 50.78 -45.43 -13.07
N ILE A 205 51.36 -44.79 -14.08
CA ILE A 205 50.82 -43.58 -14.70
C ILE A 205 50.23 -43.91 -16.06
N TYR A 206 48.99 -43.48 -16.25
CA TYR A 206 48.22 -43.69 -17.47
C TYR A 206 47.87 -42.36 -18.13
N SER A 207 47.65 -42.39 -19.44
CA SER A 207 47.13 -41.27 -20.22
C SER A 207 45.92 -41.71 -21.03
N LEU A 208 44.87 -40.90 -20.99
CA LEU A 208 43.60 -41.11 -21.68
C LEU A 208 43.36 -40.00 -22.70
N TRP A 209 43.03 -40.40 -23.93
CA TRP A 209 42.42 -39.59 -24.98
C TRP A 209 43.09 -38.23 -25.22
N THR A 210 44.37 -38.28 -25.60
CA THR A 210 45.15 -37.09 -25.97
C THR A 210 44.86 -36.68 -27.42
N ASN A 211 45.14 -35.42 -27.76
CA ASN A 211 44.87 -34.87 -29.08
C ASN A 211 46.15 -34.43 -29.79
N ASN A 212 46.09 -34.47 -31.12
CA ASN A 212 47.12 -33.91 -32.00
C ASN A 212 46.74 -32.48 -32.51
N GLU A 213 47.61 -31.88 -33.32
CA GLU A 213 47.45 -30.52 -33.89
C GLU A 213 46.19 -30.31 -34.75
N ILE A 214 45.60 -31.38 -35.29
CA ILE A 214 44.39 -31.31 -36.14
C ILE A 214 43.13 -31.43 -35.26
N ASP A 215 43.27 -31.23 -33.94
CA ASP A 215 42.25 -31.50 -32.93
C ASP A 215 41.69 -32.93 -32.99
N LYS A 216 42.38 -33.90 -33.60
CA LYS A 216 41.88 -35.29 -33.64
C LYS A 216 42.27 -36.01 -32.35
N ILE A 217 41.28 -36.54 -31.64
CA ILE A 217 41.48 -37.31 -30.41
C ILE A 217 42.05 -38.70 -30.76
N ASP A 218 43.11 -39.08 -30.07
CA ASP A 218 43.63 -40.44 -30.02
C ASP A 218 42.75 -41.28 -29.06
N PRO A 219 41.97 -42.25 -29.54
CA PRO A 219 41.04 -43.01 -28.69
C PRO A 219 41.71 -44.00 -27.72
N ASN A 220 43.04 -44.12 -27.73
CA ASN A 220 43.75 -45.16 -27.00
C ASN A 220 44.10 -44.74 -25.56
N ILE A 221 44.31 -45.75 -24.70
CA ILE A 221 44.89 -45.59 -23.37
C ILE A 221 46.37 -45.97 -23.43
N TYR A 222 47.21 -45.19 -22.77
CA TYR A 222 48.65 -45.44 -22.67
C TYR A 222 49.08 -45.59 -21.23
N LYS A 223 50.07 -46.45 -20.99
CA LYS A 223 50.74 -46.65 -19.71
C LYS A 223 52.20 -46.22 -19.83
N TYR A 224 52.69 -45.41 -18.89
CA TYR A 224 54.07 -44.94 -18.92
C TYR A 224 55.03 -45.99 -18.36
N ASN A 225 56.10 -46.27 -19.09
CA ASN A 225 57.18 -47.13 -18.63
C ASN A 225 58.39 -46.28 -18.22
N PHE A 226 58.67 -46.22 -16.91
CA PHE A 226 59.78 -45.47 -16.34
C PHE A 226 61.17 -46.05 -16.68
N THR A 227 61.26 -47.34 -17.05
CA THR A 227 62.54 -47.97 -17.42
C THR A 227 62.95 -47.62 -18.85
N ASN A 228 61.99 -47.69 -19.78
CA ASN A 228 62.21 -47.42 -21.20
C ASN A 228 61.97 -45.94 -21.59
N LEU A 229 61.47 -45.14 -20.64
CA LEU A 229 61.10 -43.73 -20.83
C LEU A 229 60.14 -43.54 -22.02
N SER A 230 59.10 -44.37 -22.10
CA SER A 230 58.14 -44.37 -23.21
C SER A 230 56.71 -44.76 -22.80
N TRP A 231 55.73 -44.27 -23.56
CA TRP A 231 54.32 -44.63 -23.42
C TRP A 231 53.98 -45.91 -24.19
N ILE A 232 53.46 -46.91 -23.48
CA ILE A 232 53.03 -48.19 -24.03
C ILE A 232 51.52 -48.13 -24.29
N LYS A 233 51.11 -48.36 -25.54
CA LYS A 233 49.69 -48.44 -25.93
C LYS A 233 49.06 -49.69 -25.33
N LEU A 234 47.93 -49.53 -24.64
CA LEU A 234 47.13 -50.63 -24.12
C LEU A 234 46.09 -51.08 -25.15
N ASN A 235 45.75 -52.37 -25.11
CA ASN A 235 44.69 -52.95 -25.92
C ASN A 235 43.33 -52.49 -25.37
N SER A 236 42.70 -51.51 -26.02
CA SER A 236 41.45 -50.88 -25.59
C SER A 236 40.47 -50.75 -26.76
N SER A 237 39.17 -50.92 -26.49
CA SER A 237 38.09 -50.83 -27.49
C SER A 237 36.96 -49.93 -27.00
N LEU A 238 36.67 -48.89 -27.80
CA LEU A 238 35.53 -47.99 -27.58
C LEU A 238 34.21 -48.53 -28.14
N GLN A 239 34.22 -49.69 -28.82
CA GLN A 239 33.05 -50.25 -29.49
C GLN A 239 32.34 -49.21 -30.40
N ARG A 240 31.09 -48.85 -30.09
CA ARG A 240 30.26 -47.85 -30.81
C ARG A 240 30.47 -46.41 -30.33
N PHE A 241 31.26 -46.21 -29.27
CA PHE A 241 31.44 -44.92 -28.64
C PHE A 241 32.59 -44.12 -29.27
N SER A 242 32.59 -42.82 -29.01
CA SER A 242 33.62 -41.89 -29.48
C SER A 242 34.38 -41.30 -28.28
N PRO A 243 35.66 -40.97 -28.41
CA PRO A 243 36.34 -40.25 -27.35
C PRO A 243 35.76 -38.82 -27.21
N SER A 244 35.97 -38.19 -26.05
CA SER A 244 35.55 -36.82 -25.76
C SER A 244 36.74 -35.90 -25.46
N TYR A 245 36.59 -34.61 -25.74
CA TYR A 245 37.58 -33.58 -25.39
C TYR A 245 37.38 -33.16 -23.93
N GLN A 246 38.47 -33.04 -23.19
CA GLN A 246 38.47 -32.59 -21.78
C GLN A 246 37.44 -33.33 -20.92
N PRO A 247 37.42 -34.68 -20.90
CA PRO A 247 36.55 -35.40 -19.99
C PRO A 247 37.02 -35.20 -18.55
N GLU A 248 36.11 -35.32 -17.58
CA GLU A 248 36.52 -35.58 -16.20
C GLU A 248 36.60 -37.08 -15.96
N ILE A 249 37.56 -37.51 -15.15
CA ILE A 249 37.80 -38.94 -14.88
C ILE A 249 37.87 -39.20 -13.39
N PHE A 250 37.40 -40.37 -13.00
CA PHE A 250 37.53 -40.88 -11.64
C PHE A 250 37.61 -42.41 -11.66
N ILE A 251 38.20 -42.98 -10.62
CA ILE A 251 38.42 -44.43 -10.51
C ILE A 251 37.76 -44.91 -9.22
N ILE A 252 37.02 -46.01 -9.32
CA ILE A 252 36.40 -46.70 -8.20
C ILE A 252 36.72 -48.19 -8.34
N SER A 253 37.35 -48.76 -7.31
CA SER A 253 37.92 -50.11 -7.36
C SER A 253 38.85 -50.25 -8.56
N ASP A 254 38.49 -51.05 -9.56
CA ASP A 254 39.27 -51.30 -10.78
C ASP A 254 38.63 -50.66 -12.03
N PHE A 255 37.54 -49.90 -11.87
CA PHE A 255 36.82 -49.28 -12.97
C PHE A 255 37.22 -47.82 -13.16
N LEU A 256 37.66 -47.48 -14.37
CA LEU A 256 37.83 -46.12 -14.85
C LEU A 256 36.48 -45.60 -15.35
N PHE A 257 36.01 -44.49 -14.78
CA PHE A 257 34.84 -43.76 -15.25
C PHE A 257 35.25 -42.49 -15.98
N VAL A 258 34.61 -42.24 -17.12
CA VAL A 258 34.82 -41.07 -17.95
C VAL A 258 33.52 -40.28 -18.01
N TYR A 259 33.52 -39.12 -17.35
CA TYR A 259 32.38 -38.25 -17.16
C TYR A 259 32.32 -37.20 -18.26
N GLY A 260 31.39 -37.37 -19.21
CA GLY A 260 31.08 -36.38 -20.23
C GLY A 260 32.26 -35.94 -21.09
N GLY A 261 32.48 -34.63 -21.12
CA GLY A 261 33.39 -33.94 -22.04
C GLY A 261 32.66 -33.33 -23.24
N LEU A 262 33.42 -32.87 -24.23
CA LEU A 262 32.88 -32.30 -25.46
C LEU A 262 33.01 -33.28 -26.63
N ASN A 263 32.09 -33.23 -27.58
CA ASN A 263 32.24 -33.90 -28.87
C ASN A 263 33.06 -33.03 -29.85
N SER A 264 33.29 -33.53 -31.07
CA SER A 264 34.00 -32.79 -32.14
C SER A 264 33.29 -31.50 -32.58
N LYS A 265 32.00 -31.32 -32.27
CA LYS A 265 31.23 -30.10 -32.50
C LYS A 265 31.23 -29.15 -31.29
N LYS A 266 32.05 -29.41 -30.26
CA LYS A 266 32.11 -28.66 -29.00
C LYS A 266 30.80 -28.65 -28.20
N GLN A 267 29.97 -29.68 -28.36
CA GLN A 267 28.74 -29.87 -27.59
C GLN A 267 28.99 -30.82 -26.41
N ILE A 268 28.34 -30.55 -25.28
CA ILE A 268 28.44 -31.36 -24.06
C ILE A 268 27.88 -32.76 -24.32
N MET A 269 28.67 -33.79 -24.00
CA MET A 269 28.27 -35.18 -24.14
C MET A 269 27.51 -35.64 -22.90
N ASN A 270 26.23 -35.96 -23.06
CA ASN A 270 25.38 -36.45 -21.97
C ASN A 270 25.51 -37.96 -21.77
N ARG A 271 26.72 -38.44 -21.42
CA ARG A 271 26.97 -39.85 -21.12
C ARG A 271 28.14 -40.02 -20.15
N ILE A 272 28.17 -41.18 -19.49
CA ILE A 272 29.30 -41.65 -18.69
C ILE A 272 29.71 -43.00 -19.24
N LEU A 273 31.00 -43.17 -19.50
CA LEU A 273 31.56 -44.46 -19.90
C LEU A 273 32.33 -45.05 -18.72
N ARG A 274 32.31 -46.38 -18.58
CA ARG A 274 33.16 -47.11 -17.64
C ARG A 274 33.98 -48.18 -18.35
N ALA A 275 35.15 -48.50 -17.82
CA ALA A 275 36.00 -49.58 -18.31
C ALA A 275 36.79 -50.22 -17.16
N ASN A 276 36.86 -51.55 -17.13
CA ASN A 276 37.66 -52.28 -16.15
C ASN A 276 39.14 -52.27 -16.55
N LEU A 277 40.01 -51.66 -15.75
CA LEU A 277 41.44 -51.51 -16.02
C LEU A 277 42.23 -52.82 -15.90
N THR A 278 41.68 -53.84 -15.23
CA THR A 278 42.30 -55.18 -15.13
C THR A 278 41.98 -56.07 -16.33
N SER A 279 41.00 -55.69 -17.16
CA SER A 279 40.60 -56.46 -18.33
C SER A 279 41.53 -56.24 -19.53
N ASN A 280 41.72 -57.27 -20.36
CA ASN A 280 42.47 -57.18 -21.61
C ASN A 280 41.71 -57.96 -22.72
N PRO A 281 41.11 -57.29 -23.73
CA PRO A 281 41.13 -55.84 -23.96
C PRO A 281 40.34 -55.05 -22.91
N ILE A 282 40.73 -53.80 -22.67
CA ILE A 282 39.96 -52.82 -21.89
C ILE A 282 38.75 -52.39 -22.73
N ILE A 283 37.55 -52.81 -22.33
CA ILE A 283 36.30 -52.52 -23.05
C ILE A 283 35.55 -51.39 -22.35
N PHE A 284 35.17 -50.36 -23.12
CA PHE A 284 34.29 -49.30 -22.63
C PHE A 284 32.82 -49.67 -22.82
N GLU A 285 32.05 -49.48 -21.75
CA GLU A 285 30.60 -49.59 -21.75
C GLU A 285 29.95 -48.32 -21.21
N GLU A 286 28.70 -48.08 -21.58
CA GLU A 286 27.93 -46.92 -21.14
C GLU A 286 27.23 -47.22 -19.81
N VAL A 287 27.31 -46.27 -18.88
CA VAL A 287 26.67 -46.37 -17.57
C VAL A 287 25.22 -45.95 -17.68
N ASN A 288 24.31 -46.65 -16.99
CA ASN A 288 22.89 -46.30 -17.00
C ASN A 288 22.64 -45.10 -16.07
N ILE A 289 22.24 -43.96 -16.65
CA ILE A 289 22.02 -42.70 -15.93
C ILE A 289 20.51 -42.46 -15.79
N GLN A 290 20.00 -42.41 -14.56
CA GLN A 290 18.59 -42.09 -14.29
C GLN A 290 18.39 -40.57 -14.19
N ASP A 291 17.63 -39.99 -15.13
CA ASP A 291 17.12 -38.61 -15.10
C ASP A 291 18.13 -37.50 -14.73
N TYR A 292 19.40 -37.68 -15.11
CA TYR A 292 20.47 -36.72 -14.83
C TYR A 292 21.13 -36.18 -16.10
N LYS A 293 21.33 -34.86 -16.13
CA LYS A 293 22.06 -34.15 -17.21
C LYS A 293 23.49 -33.87 -16.77
N ILE A 294 24.43 -34.42 -17.52
CA ILE A 294 25.87 -34.25 -17.34
C ILE A 294 26.26 -32.78 -17.54
N LYS A 295 27.11 -32.29 -16.63
CA LYS A 295 27.64 -30.92 -16.64
C LYS A 295 29.04 -30.92 -17.24
N PHE A 296 29.43 -29.85 -17.93
CA PHE A 296 30.80 -29.67 -18.41
C PHE A 296 31.68 -29.02 -17.34
N LYS A 297 32.86 -29.60 -17.09
CA LYS A 297 33.82 -29.18 -16.05
C LYS A 297 33.19 -28.98 -14.65
N PRO A 298 32.42 -29.96 -14.12
CA PRO A 298 32.10 -29.95 -12.70
C PRO A 298 33.36 -30.27 -11.89
N SER A 299 33.30 -29.99 -10.60
CA SER A 299 34.30 -30.43 -9.64
C SER A 299 33.83 -31.76 -9.09
N ILE A 300 34.68 -32.80 -9.11
CA ILE A 300 34.34 -34.15 -8.64
C ILE A 300 35.35 -34.58 -7.58
N THR A 301 34.89 -35.11 -6.44
CA THR A 301 35.74 -35.76 -5.45
C THR A 301 35.06 -37.01 -4.89
N ASN A 302 35.84 -38.04 -4.64
CA ASN A 302 35.34 -39.31 -4.10
C ASN A 302 34.92 -39.13 -2.65
N ASN A 303 33.87 -39.84 -2.24
CA ASN A 303 33.52 -40.00 -0.84
C ASN A 303 34.29 -41.21 -0.29
N LEU A 304 35.11 -40.99 0.75
CA LEU A 304 35.99 -42.02 1.30
C LEU A 304 35.27 -43.02 2.22
N GLU A 305 34.06 -42.70 2.67
CA GLU A 305 33.26 -43.52 3.60
C GLU A 305 32.04 -44.20 2.94
N LYS A 306 31.44 -43.55 1.94
CA LYS A 306 30.29 -44.03 1.18
C LYS A 306 30.72 -44.25 -0.27
N ASN A 307 30.31 -45.36 -0.88
CA ASN A 307 30.68 -45.73 -2.25
C ASN A 307 30.03 -44.78 -3.30
N GLY A 308 30.51 -43.53 -3.39
CA GLY A 308 29.93 -42.44 -4.19
C GLY A 308 30.87 -41.23 -4.29
N PHE A 309 30.42 -40.15 -4.94
CA PHE A 309 31.21 -38.94 -5.19
C PHE A 309 30.33 -37.70 -5.17
N TRP A 310 30.97 -36.59 -4.80
CA TRP A 310 30.38 -35.27 -4.78
C TRP A 310 30.64 -34.57 -6.09
N ILE A 311 29.61 -33.92 -6.65
CA ILE A 311 29.68 -33.16 -7.89
C ILE A 311 29.25 -31.72 -7.62
N PHE A 312 30.18 -30.79 -7.72
CA PHE A 312 29.89 -29.36 -7.54
C PHE A 312 30.01 -28.57 -8.83
N GLY A 313 29.01 -27.71 -9.07
CA GLY A 313 29.02 -26.72 -10.13
C GLY A 313 29.10 -27.32 -11.54
N GLY A 314 29.77 -26.61 -12.44
CA GLY A 314 29.87 -26.98 -13.86
C GLY A 314 28.83 -26.27 -14.74
N THR A 315 28.99 -26.40 -16.06
CA THR A 315 28.11 -25.78 -17.06
C THR A 315 27.12 -26.81 -17.62
N ALA A 316 25.82 -26.51 -17.56
CA ALA A 316 24.81 -27.24 -18.33
C ALA A 316 24.31 -26.35 -19.48
N LYS A 317 23.33 -25.49 -19.19
CA LYS A 317 22.97 -24.33 -20.04
C LYS A 317 23.81 -23.13 -19.65
N ASP A 318 23.84 -22.85 -18.36
CA ASP A 318 24.69 -21.86 -17.69
C ASP A 318 25.51 -22.54 -16.59
N ASN A 319 26.41 -21.79 -15.94
CA ASN A 319 27.12 -22.26 -14.77
C ASN A 319 26.16 -22.46 -13.59
N THR A 320 26.49 -23.41 -12.71
CA THR A 320 25.69 -23.78 -11.54
C THR A 320 26.51 -23.63 -10.25
N ASN A 321 25.85 -23.47 -9.12
CA ASN A 321 26.42 -23.58 -7.76
C ASN A 321 25.80 -24.76 -6.99
N ARG A 322 25.09 -25.61 -7.70
CA ARG A 322 24.53 -26.87 -7.25
C ARG A 322 25.58 -27.87 -6.75
N MET A 323 25.25 -28.53 -5.64
CA MET A 323 25.98 -29.68 -5.11
C MET A 323 25.13 -30.94 -5.21
N ASP A 324 25.64 -31.94 -5.91
CA ASP A 324 25.01 -33.25 -6.08
C ASP A 324 25.83 -34.35 -5.40
N PHE A 325 25.17 -35.37 -4.88
CA PHE A 325 25.81 -36.60 -4.43
C PHE A 325 25.40 -37.72 -5.37
N ALA A 326 26.38 -38.37 -5.99
CA ALA A 326 26.15 -39.42 -6.96
C ALA A 326 26.73 -40.75 -6.46
N THR A 327 25.99 -41.83 -6.65
CA THR A 327 26.38 -43.19 -6.29
C THR A 327 26.39 -44.06 -7.52
N ILE A 328 27.34 -44.99 -7.56
CA ILE A 328 27.45 -45.97 -8.64
C ILE A 328 27.40 -47.36 -8.03
N ASP A 329 26.43 -48.13 -8.47
CA ASP A 329 26.40 -49.56 -8.26
C ASP A 329 27.20 -50.24 -9.37
N ILE A 330 28.35 -50.80 -9.01
CA ILE A 330 29.29 -51.44 -9.94
C ILE A 330 28.65 -52.68 -10.57
N ASP A 331 27.87 -53.45 -9.80
CA ASP A 331 27.28 -54.70 -10.26
C ASP A 331 26.10 -54.44 -11.20
N SER A 332 25.22 -53.50 -10.84
CA SER A 332 24.06 -53.16 -11.68
C SER A 332 24.33 -52.11 -12.77
N ASN A 333 25.52 -51.51 -12.80
CA ASN A 333 25.91 -50.43 -13.73
C ASN A 333 24.95 -49.22 -13.71
N ASN A 334 24.39 -48.93 -12.53
CA ASN A 334 23.45 -47.82 -12.36
C ASN A 334 24.14 -46.64 -11.69
N PHE A 335 23.96 -45.46 -12.28
CA PHE A 335 24.40 -44.17 -11.78
C PHE A 335 23.18 -43.38 -11.32
N THR A 336 23.08 -43.18 -10.01
CA THR A 336 21.98 -42.45 -9.38
C THR A 336 22.51 -41.16 -8.77
N VAL A 337 21.83 -40.05 -9.02
CA VAL A 337 22.20 -38.75 -8.46
C VAL A 337 21.11 -38.24 -7.57
N ASN A 338 21.48 -37.94 -6.33
CA ASN A 338 20.62 -37.25 -5.38
C ASN A 338 21.04 -35.79 -5.31
N ASN A 339 20.05 -34.91 -5.49
CA ASN A 339 20.27 -33.47 -5.42
C ASN A 339 20.36 -33.09 -3.94
N ILE A 340 21.51 -32.61 -3.50
CA ILE A 340 21.73 -32.26 -2.10
C ILE A 340 21.47 -30.77 -1.88
N ILE A 341 22.08 -29.92 -2.71
CA ILE A 341 21.88 -28.47 -2.67
C ILE A 341 21.53 -28.00 -4.08
N THR A 342 20.33 -27.44 -4.25
CA THR A 342 19.88 -26.84 -5.52
C THR A 342 20.65 -25.57 -5.84
N ASP A 343 20.55 -25.07 -7.08
CA ASP A 343 21.07 -23.74 -7.39
C ASP A 343 20.32 -22.70 -6.54
N LEU A 344 21.05 -21.94 -5.72
CA LEU A 344 20.49 -20.86 -4.90
C LEU A 344 20.93 -19.52 -5.45
N GLU A 345 20.01 -18.56 -5.38
CA GLU A 345 20.27 -17.15 -5.64
C GLU A 345 20.51 -16.44 -4.32
N TYR A 346 21.38 -15.45 -4.34
CA TYR A 346 21.71 -14.64 -3.17
C TYR A 346 22.32 -13.31 -3.63
N PRO A 347 22.25 -12.25 -2.81
CA PRO A 347 22.78 -10.97 -3.19
C PRO A 347 24.31 -10.99 -3.34
N GLN A 348 24.84 -10.25 -4.30
CA GLN A 348 26.30 -10.12 -4.44
C GLN A 348 26.94 -9.42 -3.24
N GLU A 349 28.26 -9.62 -3.08
CA GLU A 349 29.07 -8.94 -2.07
C GLU A 349 28.94 -7.41 -2.17
N ARG A 350 28.78 -6.73 -1.03
CA ARG A 350 28.56 -5.27 -0.98
C ARG A 350 28.87 -4.67 0.39
N VAL A 351 28.90 -3.34 0.45
CA VAL A 351 28.96 -2.50 1.66
C VAL A 351 27.90 -1.40 1.58
N PHE A 352 27.58 -0.78 2.71
CA PHE A 352 26.59 0.31 2.83
C PHE A 352 25.20 -0.03 2.24
N ASN A 353 24.85 -1.31 2.24
CA ASN A 353 23.48 -1.77 2.04
C ASN A 353 22.64 -1.51 3.30
N THR A 354 21.32 -1.51 3.15
CA THR A 354 20.40 -1.37 4.28
C THR A 354 19.59 -2.65 4.45
N LEU A 355 19.30 -3.04 5.71
CA LEU A 355 18.44 -4.18 6.04
C LEU A 355 17.26 -3.74 6.91
N HIS A 356 16.07 -4.26 6.60
CA HIS A 356 14.84 -3.88 7.28
C HIS A 356 13.93 -5.10 7.49
N LEU A 357 13.30 -5.22 8.65
CA LEU A 357 12.37 -6.31 8.97
C LEU A 357 10.98 -5.99 8.40
N ILE A 358 10.48 -6.88 7.53
CA ILE A 358 9.12 -6.85 6.97
C ILE A 358 8.50 -8.20 7.26
N ASP A 359 7.47 -8.24 8.11
CA ASP A 359 6.95 -9.51 8.64
C ASP A 359 8.06 -10.36 9.30
N SER A 360 8.09 -11.67 9.03
CA SER A 360 9.19 -12.58 9.36
C SER A 360 10.31 -12.60 8.30
N LYS A 361 10.46 -11.55 7.49
CA LYS A 361 11.43 -11.47 6.39
C LYS A 361 12.33 -10.25 6.51
N ILE A 362 13.54 -10.33 5.96
CA ILE A 362 14.50 -9.23 5.97
C ILE A 362 14.66 -8.71 4.54
N ALA A 363 14.30 -7.44 4.33
CA ALA A 363 14.49 -6.74 3.07
C ALA A 363 15.87 -6.08 3.02
N MET A 364 16.58 -6.25 1.91
CA MET A 364 17.83 -5.56 1.60
C MET A 364 17.66 -4.65 0.39
N PHE A 365 18.26 -3.46 0.45
CA PHE A 365 18.34 -2.56 -0.70
C PHE A 365 19.73 -1.91 -0.84
N GLY A 366 20.17 -1.77 -2.09
CA GLY A 366 21.29 -0.92 -2.49
C GLY A 366 22.66 -1.35 -1.98
N GLY A 367 23.55 -0.36 -1.85
CA GLY A 367 24.94 -0.53 -1.47
C GLY A 367 25.88 -0.55 -2.67
N ASN A 368 27.16 -0.82 -2.42
CA ASN A 368 28.16 -0.90 -3.48
C ASN A 368 29.22 -1.99 -3.25
N ASN A 369 29.89 -2.37 -4.33
CA ASN A 369 31.15 -3.08 -4.29
C ASN A 369 32.25 -2.28 -5.02
N GLU A 370 33.40 -2.87 -5.28
CA GLU A 370 34.52 -2.22 -5.97
C GLU A 370 34.20 -1.80 -7.43
N LYS A 371 33.16 -2.41 -8.04
CA LYS A 371 32.86 -2.25 -9.47
C LYS A 371 31.56 -1.46 -9.74
N THR A 372 30.55 -1.63 -8.90
CA THR A 372 29.18 -1.20 -9.18
C THR A 372 28.43 -0.75 -7.94
N TYR A 373 27.48 0.17 -8.14
CA TYR A 373 26.40 0.47 -7.19
C TYR A 373 25.20 -0.42 -7.48
N PHE A 374 24.34 -0.61 -6.48
CA PHE A 374 23.17 -1.47 -6.59
C PHE A 374 21.87 -0.69 -6.33
N ASN A 375 20.76 -1.15 -6.91
CA ASN A 375 19.38 -0.73 -6.61
C ASN A 375 18.42 -1.94 -6.58
N ASP A 376 18.97 -3.14 -6.44
CA ASP A 376 18.21 -4.38 -6.33
C ASP A 376 17.54 -4.46 -4.94
N VAL A 377 16.37 -5.08 -4.91
CA VAL A 377 15.65 -5.43 -3.68
C VAL A 377 15.75 -6.93 -3.50
N TRP A 378 16.23 -7.35 -2.33
CA TRP A 378 16.28 -8.76 -1.96
C TRP A 378 15.45 -8.98 -0.70
N LEU A 379 14.65 -10.03 -0.69
CA LEU A 379 13.96 -10.50 0.52
C LEU A 379 14.61 -11.78 1.00
N PHE A 380 14.89 -11.84 2.29
CA PHE A 380 15.37 -13.02 2.96
C PHE A 380 14.27 -13.59 3.87
N ASP A 381 13.86 -14.83 3.63
CA ASP A 381 12.88 -15.50 4.47
C ASP A 381 13.56 -16.12 5.69
N THR A 382 13.31 -15.59 6.89
CA THR A 382 13.98 -16.04 8.11
C THR A 382 13.55 -17.43 8.59
N ILE A 383 12.44 -17.96 8.06
CA ILE A 383 11.91 -19.28 8.38
C ILE A 383 12.41 -20.29 7.33
N ALA A 384 12.24 -19.99 6.05
CA ALA A 384 12.60 -20.88 4.95
C ALA A 384 14.11 -20.90 4.65
N GLY A 385 14.82 -19.82 5.00
CA GLY A 385 16.27 -19.80 4.87
C GLY A 385 16.80 -19.48 3.48
N ASN A 386 16.07 -18.71 2.68
CA ASN A 386 16.45 -18.41 1.31
C ASN A 386 16.26 -16.94 0.94
N TRP A 387 17.08 -16.50 -0.01
CA TRP A 387 16.97 -15.19 -0.63
C TRP A 387 16.09 -15.28 -1.87
N THR A 388 15.27 -14.26 -2.07
CA THR A 388 14.49 -14.05 -3.29
C THR A 388 14.77 -12.63 -3.81
N ALA A 389 15.21 -12.51 -5.05
CA ALA A 389 15.27 -11.23 -5.72
C ALA A 389 13.85 -10.75 -6.03
N LEU A 390 13.57 -9.46 -5.80
CA LEU A 390 12.32 -8.83 -6.20
C LEU A 390 12.54 -7.91 -7.40
N ASP A 391 11.70 -8.05 -8.41
CA ASP A 391 11.66 -7.12 -9.54
C ASP A 391 10.97 -5.82 -9.11
N GLY A 392 11.70 -4.72 -9.13
CA GLY A 392 11.13 -3.39 -8.90
C GLY A 392 10.33 -2.91 -10.11
N LYS A 393 9.06 -2.54 -9.91
CA LYS A 393 8.25 -1.83 -10.91
C LYS A 393 8.12 -0.34 -10.54
N GLY A 394 7.72 0.51 -11.49
CA GLY A 394 7.46 1.93 -11.21
C GLY A 394 8.68 2.84 -11.32
N LYS A 395 8.79 3.82 -10.40
CA LYS A 395 9.89 4.80 -10.36
C LYS A 395 11.04 4.28 -9.51
N ILE A 396 11.80 3.35 -10.09
CA ILE A 396 12.93 2.70 -9.43
C ILE A 396 14.03 3.73 -9.11
N PRO A 397 14.56 3.76 -7.87
CA PRO A 397 15.71 4.60 -7.54
C PRO A 397 16.94 4.25 -8.41
N SER A 398 17.80 5.24 -8.65
CA SER A 398 19.10 4.99 -9.30
C SER A 398 19.98 4.05 -8.44
N ILE A 399 20.90 3.33 -9.10
CA ILE A 399 21.93 2.52 -8.41
C ILE A 399 22.72 3.40 -7.44
N ARG A 400 22.66 3.07 -6.14
CA ARG A 400 23.15 3.97 -5.09
C ARG A 400 23.69 3.26 -3.86
N THR A 401 24.47 4.00 -3.10
CA THR A 401 25.05 3.57 -1.83
C THR A 401 24.91 4.64 -0.76
N THR A 402 25.11 4.29 0.51
CA THR A 402 25.10 5.22 1.67
C THR A 402 23.80 6.03 1.80
N HIS A 403 22.69 5.51 1.29
CA HIS A 403 21.36 6.09 1.41
C HIS A 403 20.79 5.88 2.82
N ALA A 404 19.89 6.76 3.23
CA ALA A 404 19.05 6.53 4.39
C ALA A 404 17.90 5.60 4.01
N ALA A 405 17.54 4.68 4.90
CA ALA A 405 16.38 3.82 4.72
C ALA A 405 15.74 3.48 6.07
N ASP A 406 14.42 3.29 6.05
CA ASP A 406 13.66 2.71 7.15
C ASP A 406 12.38 2.03 6.64
N SER A 407 11.77 1.18 7.45
CA SER A 407 10.54 0.48 7.09
C SER A 407 9.47 0.53 8.17
N GLU A 408 8.22 0.62 7.74
CA GLU A 408 7.06 0.47 8.62
C GLU A 408 5.95 -0.30 7.90
N GLY A 409 5.52 -1.43 8.44
CA GLY A 409 4.60 -2.34 7.77
C GLY A 409 5.19 -2.90 6.48
N ASP A 410 4.43 -2.83 5.38
CA ASP A 410 4.87 -3.31 4.05
C ASP A 410 5.56 -2.23 3.21
N THR A 411 6.06 -1.19 3.87
CA THR A 411 6.61 -0.02 3.18
C THR A 411 8.07 0.18 3.56
N LEU A 412 8.94 0.31 2.55
CA LEU A 412 10.34 0.71 2.70
C LEU A 412 10.54 2.10 2.09
N ILE A 413 11.08 3.03 2.86
CA ILE A 413 11.48 4.35 2.37
C ILE A 413 12.99 4.38 2.11
N ILE A 414 13.38 5.01 0.99
CA ILE A 414 14.78 5.29 0.64
C ILE A 414 14.94 6.79 0.43
N TRP A 415 15.99 7.38 1.00
CA TRP A 415 16.27 8.80 0.86
C TRP A 415 17.75 9.09 0.69
N GLY A 416 18.07 9.95 -0.28
CA GLY A 416 19.43 10.45 -0.52
C GLY A 416 20.43 9.34 -0.92
N GLY A 417 21.68 9.51 -0.47
CA GLY A 417 22.81 8.64 -0.84
C GLY A 417 23.62 9.19 -2.01
N GLU A 418 24.43 8.33 -2.63
CA GLU A 418 25.29 8.67 -3.76
C GLU A 418 25.07 7.70 -4.91
N ASP A 419 24.96 8.25 -6.12
CA ASP A 419 24.96 7.50 -7.37
C ASP A 419 26.06 8.03 -8.32
N ALA A 420 26.04 7.60 -9.59
CA ALA A 420 27.02 7.99 -10.59
C ALA A 420 27.09 9.50 -10.88
N GLN A 421 26.05 10.29 -10.55
CA GLN A 421 26.06 11.75 -10.70
C GLN A 421 26.14 12.49 -9.37
N GLY A 422 26.61 11.83 -8.30
CA GLY A 422 26.95 12.44 -7.02
C GLY A 422 25.87 12.27 -5.95
N TYR A 423 25.86 13.18 -4.98
CA TYR A 423 24.96 13.08 -3.83
C TYR A 423 23.50 13.35 -4.23
N ARG A 424 22.58 12.75 -3.48
CA ARG A 424 21.14 12.80 -3.73
C ARG A 424 20.35 13.30 -2.52
N ASN A 425 19.14 13.80 -2.79
CA ASN A 425 18.11 14.18 -1.83
C ASN A 425 16.70 13.80 -2.31
N ASP A 426 16.62 12.88 -3.26
CA ASP A 426 15.38 12.28 -3.73
C ASP A 426 14.84 11.26 -2.72
N MET A 427 13.54 10.99 -2.79
CA MET A 427 12.82 10.15 -1.84
C MET A 427 11.94 9.16 -2.57
N PHE A 428 12.05 7.89 -2.20
CA PHE A 428 11.29 6.81 -2.81
C PHE A 428 10.65 5.92 -1.75
N LEU A 429 9.50 5.36 -2.10
CA LEU A 429 8.74 4.45 -1.28
C LEU A 429 8.49 3.18 -2.07
N TYR A 430 8.84 2.03 -1.51
CA TYR A 430 8.56 0.72 -2.07
C TYR A 430 7.47 0.02 -1.26
N ASN A 431 6.44 -0.48 -1.94
CA ASN A 431 5.39 -1.29 -1.35
C ASN A 431 5.63 -2.78 -1.65
N PHE A 432 5.82 -3.60 -0.61
CA PHE A 432 6.09 -5.03 -0.75
C PHE A 432 4.89 -5.87 -1.24
N ASN A 433 3.66 -5.34 -1.13
CA ASN A 433 2.46 -6.01 -1.65
C ASN A 433 2.30 -5.81 -3.16
N THR A 434 2.45 -4.57 -3.64
CA THR A 434 2.32 -4.22 -5.07
C THR A 434 3.62 -4.42 -5.84
N GLN A 435 4.75 -4.52 -5.13
CA GLN A 435 6.12 -4.55 -5.67
C GLN A 435 6.44 -3.33 -6.53
N PHE A 436 5.91 -2.17 -6.14
CA PHE A 436 5.99 -0.93 -6.91
C PHE A 436 6.76 0.16 -6.15
N TRP A 437 7.58 0.91 -6.88
CA TRP A 437 8.31 2.08 -6.41
C TRP A 437 7.58 3.37 -6.77
N HIS A 438 7.40 4.23 -5.78
CA HIS A 438 6.84 5.57 -5.91
C HIS A 438 7.91 6.62 -5.58
N GLU A 439 8.08 7.60 -6.47
CA GLU A 439 8.90 8.78 -6.19
C GLU A 439 8.04 9.81 -5.47
N ILE A 440 8.45 10.22 -4.28
CA ILE A 440 7.76 11.27 -3.52
C ILE A 440 8.35 12.63 -3.91
N LYS A 441 7.48 13.57 -4.29
CA LYS A 441 7.87 14.93 -4.70
C LYS A 441 7.40 15.97 -3.66
N PRO A 442 8.30 16.43 -2.78
CA PRO A 442 8.07 17.49 -1.80
C PRO A 442 7.59 18.80 -2.44
N LYS A 443 6.69 19.53 -1.76
CA LYS A 443 6.18 20.84 -2.22
C LYS A 443 7.11 22.02 -1.93
N ASN A 444 8.05 21.85 -1.00
CA ASN A 444 9.00 22.89 -0.61
C ASN A 444 10.45 22.41 -0.76
N TYR A 445 11.40 23.28 -0.38
CA TYR A 445 12.82 22.99 -0.45
C TYR A 445 13.17 21.75 0.39
N ALA A 446 13.72 20.75 -0.30
CA ALA A 446 14.26 19.57 0.34
C ALA A 446 15.58 19.88 1.08
N PRO A 447 15.96 19.05 2.08
CA PRO A 447 17.32 19.07 2.60
C PRO A 447 18.32 18.93 1.46
N SER A 448 19.50 19.53 1.63
CA SER A 448 20.57 19.42 0.63
C SER A 448 20.99 17.96 0.43
N SER A 449 21.43 17.64 -0.79
CA SER A 449 21.94 16.32 -1.18
C SER A 449 23.08 15.87 -0.27
N ARG A 450 22.99 14.64 0.25
CA ARG A 450 23.94 14.12 1.24
C ARG A 450 24.01 12.59 1.25
N ILE A 451 25.14 12.09 1.75
CA ILE A 451 25.40 10.67 2.01
C ILE A 451 25.39 10.37 3.51
N GLY A 452 25.13 9.12 3.86
CA GLY A 452 25.22 8.62 5.23
C GLY A 452 24.29 9.36 6.19
N ALA A 453 23.16 9.88 5.69
CA ALA A 453 22.11 10.38 6.56
C ALA A 453 21.38 9.21 7.22
N CYS A 454 20.77 9.51 8.35
CA CYS A 454 20.07 8.56 9.19
C CYS A 454 18.56 8.80 9.03
N GLY A 455 17.79 7.78 8.65
CA GLY A 455 16.36 7.89 8.39
C GLY A 455 15.53 7.13 9.42
N ILE A 456 14.39 7.71 9.86
CA ILE A 456 13.37 7.02 10.66
C ILE A 456 11.99 7.27 10.06
N LEU A 457 11.29 6.19 9.69
CA LEU A 457 9.92 6.22 9.23
C LEU A 457 8.99 5.90 10.40
N SER A 458 8.15 6.87 10.74
CA SER A 458 7.07 6.73 11.72
C SER A 458 5.87 7.47 11.14
N PHE A 459 5.06 6.78 10.35
CA PHE A 459 3.94 7.39 9.64
C PHE A 459 3.07 8.22 10.58
N PRO A 460 2.67 9.43 10.17
CA PRO A 460 2.79 10.04 8.85
C PRO A 460 4.06 10.90 8.64
N LYS A 461 5.16 10.61 9.33
CA LYS A 461 6.38 11.41 9.32
C LYS A 461 7.61 10.58 8.96
N PHE A 462 8.58 11.24 8.34
CA PHE A 462 9.91 10.69 8.09
C PHE A 462 10.97 11.68 8.58
N TYR A 463 11.84 11.22 9.46
CA TYR A 463 12.91 12.02 10.05
C TYR A 463 14.24 11.73 9.37
N ILE A 464 14.96 12.78 8.98
CA ILE A 464 16.28 12.71 8.36
C ILE A 464 17.25 13.45 9.27
N LEU A 465 18.28 12.75 9.76
CA LEU A 465 19.24 13.29 10.71
C LEU A 465 20.66 13.20 10.14
N GLY A 466 21.39 14.31 10.24
CA GLY A 466 22.80 14.40 9.88
C GLY A 466 23.10 14.17 8.40
N GLY A 467 24.17 13.45 8.13
CA GLY A 467 24.71 13.16 6.80
C GLY A 467 25.82 14.12 6.38
N LYS A 468 26.56 13.74 5.34
CA LYS A 468 27.63 14.56 4.76
C LYS A 468 27.17 15.19 3.45
N THR A 469 27.17 16.51 3.41
CA THR A 469 26.87 17.33 2.23
C THR A 469 28.17 17.73 1.53
N TYR A 470 28.07 18.40 0.37
CA TYR A 470 29.23 19.05 -0.24
C TYR A 470 29.86 20.15 0.62
N GLY A 471 29.11 20.71 1.57
CA GLY A 471 29.59 21.70 2.53
C GLY A 471 30.22 21.12 3.79
N GLY A 472 30.27 19.79 3.92
CA GLY A 472 30.79 19.09 5.11
C GLY A 472 29.74 18.27 5.83
N VAL A 473 30.09 17.82 7.04
CA VAL A 473 29.20 17.01 7.89
C VAL A 473 28.11 17.89 8.48
N SER A 474 26.87 17.44 8.39
CA SER A 474 25.68 18.18 8.81
C SER A 474 25.21 17.75 10.19
N ASP A 475 24.75 18.71 10.99
CA ASP A 475 24.06 18.53 12.27
C ASP A 475 22.53 18.67 12.13
N GLU A 476 22.03 18.78 10.91
CA GLU A 476 20.64 19.11 10.64
C GLU A 476 19.70 17.95 10.91
N ILE A 477 18.52 18.29 11.46
CA ILE A 477 17.38 17.40 11.50
C ILE A 477 16.25 17.98 10.67
N TRP A 478 15.68 17.13 9.84
CA TRP A 478 14.53 17.45 9.01
C TRP A 478 13.41 16.46 9.29
N GLU A 479 12.20 16.98 9.45
CA GLU A 479 10.97 16.21 9.45
C GLU A 479 10.31 16.41 8.09
N TYR A 480 10.08 15.33 7.35
CA TYR A 480 9.15 15.31 6.24
C TYR A 480 7.79 14.83 6.74
N ASN A 481 6.76 15.64 6.52
CA ASN A 481 5.40 15.27 6.85
C ASN A 481 4.66 14.88 5.57
N PHE A 482 4.28 13.61 5.48
CA PHE A 482 3.56 13.07 4.34
C PHE A 482 2.23 13.83 4.13
N ILE A 483 1.50 14.17 5.20
CA ILE A 483 0.19 14.85 5.15
C ILE A 483 0.23 16.22 4.47
N THR A 484 1.24 17.02 4.79
CA THR A 484 1.40 18.37 4.22
C THR A 484 2.22 18.34 2.94
N ASN A 485 2.97 17.26 2.72
CA ASN A 485 3.98 17.11 1.69
C ASN A 485 5.06 18.21 1.79
N LEU A 486 5.47 18.53 3.03
CA LEU A 486 6.43 19.58 3.35
C LEU A 486 7.55 19.05 4.26
N TYR A 487 8.77 19.54 4.02
CA TYR A 487 9.88 19.47 4.96
C TYR A 487 9.83 20.59 5.99
N THR A 488 10.14 20.25 7.23
CA THR A 488 10.32 21.20 8.34
C THR A 488 11.68 20.94 8.97
N LYS A 489 12.52 21.97 9.07
CA LYS A 489 13.78 21.88 9.80
C LYS A 489 13.49 21.96 11.30
N LEU A 490 13.96 20.97 12.06
CA LEU A 490 13.80 20.93 13.52
C LEU A 490 14.97 21.67 14.22
N ARG A 491 14.90 21.84 15.55
CA ARG A 491 15.93 22.55 16.31
C ARG A 491 17.27 21.81 16.25
N ASN A 492 18.33 22.55 15.89
CA ASN A 492 19.71 22.07 15.83
C ASN A 492 20.52 22.54 17.05
N SER A 493 21.12 21.61 17.78
CA SER A 493 22.19 21.90 18.74
C SER A 493 23.01 20.65 19.09
N TYR A 494 23.55 19.97 18.08
CA TYR A 494 24.46 18.83 18.29
C TYR A 494 25.60 18.83 17.27
N LEU A 495 26.59 17.97 17.48
CA LEU A 495 27.70 17.79 16.54
C LEU A 495 27.21 17.11 15.25
N GLY A 496 27.72 17.54 14.10
CA GLY A 496 27.41 16.90 12.83
C GLY A 496 27.93 15.46 12.78
N PHE A 497 27.17 14.56 12.14
CA PHE A 497 27.53 13.15 12.00
C PHE A 497 27.07 12.57 10.66
N TYR A 498 27.66 11.45 10.23
CA TYR A 498 27.22 10.68 9.05
C TYR A 498 27.61 9.20 9.15
N GLY A 499 27.03 8.37 8.27
CA GLY A 499 27.35 6.94 8.10
C GLY A 499 26.75 6.00 9.15
N GLY A 500 25.92 6.52 10.07
CA GLY A 500 25.24 5.71 11.09
C GLY A 500 23.81 5.30 10.69
N GLN A 501 23.27 4.31 11.41
CA GLN A 501 21.88 3.87 11.32
C GLN A 501 21.09 4.41 12.50
N CYS A 502 19.79 4.64 12.31
CA CYS A 502 18.92 5.15 13.36
C CYS A 502 18.04 4.05 13.88
N GLN A 503 17.73 4.12 15.17
CA GLN A 503 16.72 3.29 15.80
C GLN A 503 15.76 4.17 16.57
N LEU A 504 14.46 4.03 16.30
CA LEU A 504 13.40 4.61 17.13
C LEU A 504 13.07 3.65 18.28
N LEU A 505 13.15 4.14 19.51
CA LEU A 505 12.68 3.43 20.70
C LEU A 505 11.76 4.38 21.47
N LYS A 506 10.46 4.08 21.49
CA LYS A 506 9.42 5.00 21.99
C LYS A 506 9.52 6.35 21.26
N ASP A 507 9.74 7.43 21.99
CA ASP A 507 9.82 8.79 21.45
C ASP A 507 11.26 9.29 21.22
N THR A 508 12.27 8.40 21.29
CA THR A 508 13.67 8.79 21.17
C THR A 508 14.36 8.07 20.01
N ILE A 509 14.98 8.84 19.13
CA ILE A 509 15.80 8.34 18.02
C ILE A 509 17.25 8.23 18.52
N TYR A 510 17.84 7.04 18.41
CA TYR A 510 19.24 6.78 18.71
C TYR A 510 20.04 6.69 17.42
N VAL A 511 21.20 7.36 17.37
CA VAL A 511 22.09 7.36 16.21
C VAL A 511 23.26 6.40 16.47
N LEU A 512 23.29 5.29 15.75
CA LEU A 512 24.17 4.15 16.00
C LEU A 512 25.25 4.05 14.93
N GLY A 513 26.50 3.82 15.35
CA GLY A 513 27.63 3.68 14.44
C GLY A 513 27.99 4.93 13.63
N ALA A 514 27.43 6.11 13.91
CA ALA A 514 27.79 7.32 13.18
C ALA A 514 29.21 7.81 13.50
N LYS A 515 29.78 8.57 12.56
CA LYS A 515 31.09 9.21 12.67
C LYS A 515 31.05 10.71 12.45
N ASP A 516 32.02 11.41 13.01
CA ASP A 516 32.27 12.84 12.84
C ASP A 516 33.09 13.15 11.58
N GLU A 517 33.43 14.42 11.39
CA GLU A 517 34.28 14.90 10.28
C GLU A 517 35.68 14.28 10.24
N ASN A 518 36.19 13.81 11.38
CA ASN A 518 37.50 13.19 11.54
C ASN A 518 37.46 11.66 11.42
N TYR A 519 36.33 11.07 11.01
CA TYR A 519 36.12 9.62 10.92
C TYR A 519 36.21 8.90 12.28
N LEU A 520 35.82 9.58 13.35
CA LEU A 520 35.76 9.04 14.70
C LEU A 520 34.31 8.84 15.13
N GLY A 521 34.06 7.76 15.87
CA GLY A 521 32.82 7.56 16.61
C GLY A 521 32.59 8.62 17.69
N PHE A 522 31.46 8.50 18.39
CA PHE A 522 31.09 9.41 19.48
C PHE A 522 31.25 8.74 20.85
N GLU A 523 31.82 9.43 21.84
CA GLU A 523 31.93 8.92 23.22
C GLU A 523 30.56 8.58 23.84
N LYS A 524 29.52 9.37 23.53
CA LYS A 524 28.13 9.08 23.90
C LYS A 524 27.34 8.81 22.63
N VAL A 525 26.43 7.85 22.68
CA VAL A 525 25.48 7.59 21.59
C VAL A 525 24.55 8.80 21.49
N PRO A 526 24.54 9.54 20.36
CA PRO A 526 23.62 10.66 20.18
C PRO A 526 22.17 10.17 20.20
N SER A 527 21.32 10.88 20.92
CA SER A 527 19.89 10.56 21.03
C SER A 527 19.05 11.83 20.88
N TYR A 528 17.99 11.78 20.08
CA TYR A 528 17.08 12.89 19.85
C TYR A 528 15.67 12.56 20.34
N ASN A 529 15.14 13.36 21.26
CA ASN A 529 13.79 13.17 21.80
C ASN A 529 12.76 13.94 20.97
N LEU A 530 11.79 13.23 20.40
CA LEU A 530 10.77 13.77 19.48
C LEU A 530 9.70 14.63 20.20
N ILE A 531 9.44 14.39 21.48
CA ILE A 531 8.45 15.16 22.26
C ILE A 531 9.02 16.54 22.61
N ASN A 532 10.24 16.57 23.16
CA ASN A 532 10.86 17.80 23.65
C ASN A 532 11.66 18.52 22.56
N ASN A 533 11.90 17.89 21.41
CA ASN A 533 12.75 18.38 20.33
C ASN A 533 14.17 18.75 20.81
N THR A 534 14.77 17.88 21.62
CA THR A 534 16.08 18.09 22.24
C THR A 534 17.04 16.94 21.99
N TRP A 535 18.31 17.29 21.76
CA TRP A 535 19.42 16.34 21.75
C TRP A 535 19.89 15.99 23.16
N GLY A 536 20.30 14.74 23.33
CA GLY A 536 21.00 14.22 24.49
C GLY A 536 22.05 13.19 24.07
N GLY A 537 22.66 12.53 25.04
CA GLY A 537 23.56 11.41 24.78
C GLY A 537 23.59 10.43 25.94
N THR A 538 23.45 9.16 25.63
CA THR A 538 23.43 8.03 26.58
C THR A 538 24.45 6.97 26.16
N PHE A 539 24.60 5.88 26.92
CA PHE A 539 25.51 4.76 26.64
C PHE A 539 26.97 5.20 26.40
N PHE A 540 27.71 5.44 27.49
CA PHE A 540 29.09 5.92 27.43
C PHE A 540 30.05 4.83 26.92
N ARG A 541 30.71 5.11 25.80
CA ARG A 541 31.70 4.26 25.15
C ARG A 541 33.10 4.55 25.70
N THR A 542 33.50 3.86 26.76
CA THR A 542 34.83 4.02 27.38
C THR A 542 35.97 3.43 26.54
N TYR A 543 35.72 2.35 25.81
CA TYR A 543 36.74 1.60 25.05
C TYR A 543 36.63 1.76 23.54
N THR A 544 35.47 2.16 23.04
CA THR A 544 35.17 2.25 21.61
C THR A 544 34.77 3.65 21.15
N SER A 545 35.01 4.69 21.95
CA SER A 545 34.58 6.06 21.65
C SER A 545 34.95 6.53 20.23
N SER A 546 35.95 5.93 19.61
CA SER A 546 36.42 6.26 18.26
C SER A 546 36.01 5.26 17.16
N PHE A 547 35.36 4.13 17.47
CA PHE A 547 34.87 3.20 16.44
C PHE A 547 33.52 3.64 15.87
N CYS A 548 33.36 3.46 14.56
CA CYS A 548 32.16 3.83 13.81
C CYS A 548 31.79 2.75 12.79
N GLU A 549 30.61 2.87 12.19
CA GLU A 549 30.03 1.98 11.18
C GLU A 549 29.90 0.51 11.62
N GLY A 550 29.93 0.26 12.93
CA GLY A 550 29.63 -1.04 13.51
C GLY A 550 28.13 -1.35 13.48
N VAL A 551 27.82 -2.60 13.80
CA VAL A 551 26.45 -3.09 13.97
C VAL A 551 26.05 -2.87 15.41
N ALA A 552 24.93 -2.20 15.68
CA ALA A 552 24.51 -1.93 17.05
C ALA A 552 23.00 -1.93 17.22
N ILE A 553 22.55 -2.16 18.45
CA ILE A 553 21.14 -2.09 18.81
C ILE A 553 20.98 -1.62 20.25
N VAL A 554 20.00 -0.75 20.46
CA VAL A 554 19.63 -0.19 21.77
C VAL A 554 18.37 -0.86 22.28
N PHE A 555 18.38 -1.18 23.57
CA PHE A 555 17.23 -1.66 24.33
C PHE A 555 16.98 -0.74 25.53
N PRO A 556 15.81 -0.81 26.17
CA PRO A 556 15.62 -0.12 27.44
C PRO A 556 16.66 -0.59 28.49
N GLY A 557 17.59 0.29 28.84
CA GLY A 557 18.63 0.11 29.86
C GLY A 557 20.00 -0.40 29.38
N TYR A 558 20.10 -0.99 28.19
CA TYR A 558 21.36 -1.53 27.66
C TYR A 558 21.48 -1.45 26.13
N MET A 559 22.70 -1.47 25.62
CA MET A 559 23.02 -1.46 24.18
C MET A 559 24.05 -2.54 23.87
N ILE A 560 23.92 -3.17 22.70
CA ILE A 560 24.90 -4.11 22.16
C ILE A 560 25.51 -3.51 20.90
N GLU A 561 26.83 -3.57 20.77
CA GLU A 561 27.59 -3.11 19.60
C GLU A 561 28.59 -4.19 19.19
N TYR A 562 28.66 -4.49 17.90
CA TYR A 562 29.58 -5.45 17.31
C TYR A 562 30.33 -4.83 16.14
N GLY A 563 31.65 -5.00 16.15
CA GLY A 563 32.52 -4.57 15.07
C GLY A 563 32.78 -3.06 15.03
N GLY A 564 32.86 -2.50 13.83
CA GLY A 564 33.16 -1.11 13.55
C GLY A 564 34.61 -0.87 13.10
N GLN A 565 34.92 0.37 12.75
CA GLN A 565 36.23 0.81 12.32
C GLN A 565 36.69 2.10 13.00
N LEU A 566 37.99 2.21 13.22
CA LEU A 566 38.69 3.32 13.84
C LEU A 566 39.43 4.13 12.76
N SER A 567 39.05 5.40 12.60
CA SER A 567 39.74 6.37 11.74
C SER A 567 39.99 5.86 10.31
N ASN A 568 39.10 5.03 9.77
CA ASN A 568 39.24 4.41 8.44
C ASN A 568 40.54 3.56 8.26
N LYS A 569 41.13 3.07 9.35
CA LYS A 569 42.45 2.40 9.35
C LYS A 569 42.45 1.02 9.99
N TYR A 570 41.66 0.83 11.05
CA TYR A 570 41.63 -0.41 11.83
C TYR A 570 40.19 -0.87 12.01
N GLY A 571 39.89 -2.13 11.77
CA GLY A 571 38.62 -2.71 12.19
C GLY A 571 38.63 -3.17 13.65
N ALA A 572 37.46 -3.31 14.26
CA ALA A 572 37.23 -4.13 15.45
C ALA A 572 36.38 -5.37 15.10
N ALA A 573 36.60 -6.47 15.83
CA ALA A 573 35.82 -7.70 15.76
C ALA A 573 35.29 -8.10 17.15
N ASN A 574 35.11 -7.11 18.01
CA ASN A 574 34.70 -7.28 19.39
C ASN A 574 33.20 -7.04 19.54
N LEU A 575 32.62 -7.77 20.49
CA LEU A 575 31.26 -7.56 20.96
C LEU A 575 31.32 -6.77 22.26
N TYR A 576 30.55 -5.70 22.33
CA TYR A 576 30.49 -4.77 23.44
C TYR A 576 29.07 -4.70 23.99
N LEU A 577 28.95 -4.75 25.31
CA LEU A 577 27.71 -4.53 26.04
C LEU A 577 27.85 -3.27 26.88
N TYR A 578 26.97 -2.30 26.65
CA TYR A 578 26.92 -1.04 27.39
C TYR A 578 25.65 -0.99 28.23
N ARG A 579 25.78 -0.49 29.45
CA ARG A 579 24.64 -0.12 30.28
C ARG A 579 24.46 1.39 30.26
N GLU A 580 23.23 1.84 30.50
CA GLU A 580 22.89 3.26 30.41
C GLU A 580 23.61 4.12 31.47
N LYS A 581 23.88 3.56 32.66
CA LYS A 581 24.57 4.24 33.76
C LYS A 581 26.09 4.03 33.71
N ARG A 582 26.85 5.13 33.91
CA ARG A 582 28.32 5.21 33.80
C ARG A 582 29.10 4.30 34.77
N ASP A 583 28.52 3.94 35.91
CA ASP A 583 29.23 3.24 37.01
C ASP A 583 29.19 1.71 36.92
N GLU A 584 28.52 1.12 35.92
CA GLU A 584 28.46 -0.34 35.74
C GLU A 584 29.47 -0.80 34.68
N LEU A 585 30.30 -1.78 35.03
CA LEU A 585 31.39 -2.32 34.19
C LEU A 585 30.93 -2.66 32.77
N ASN A 586 31.40 -1.89 31.79
CA ASN A 586 31.34 -2.25 30.36
C ASN A 586 32.21 -3.50 30.15
N GLN A 587 31.61 -4.60 29.70
CA GLN A 587 32.33 -5.84 29.44
C GLN A 587 32.67 -5.99 27.96
N ASN A 588 33.94 -6.30 27.69
CA ASN A 588 34.46 -6.49 26.34
C ASN A 588 34.70 -7.98 26.11
N TRP A 589 34.13 -8.50 25.04
CA TRP A 589 34.35 -9.88 24.63
C TRP A 589 35.31 -9.89 23.45
N LEU A 590 36.56 -10.30 23.71
CA LEU A 590 37.53 -10.60 22.66
C LEU A 590 37.09 -11.88 21.97
N SER A 591 36.49 -11.74 20.80
CA SER A 591 36.30 -12.88 19.93
C SER A 591 37.65 -13.25 19.30
N ASN A 592 38.48 -13.99 20.04
CA ASN A 592 39.79 -14.46 19.55
C ASN A 592 39.68 -15.35 18.28
N TRP A 593 38.45 -15.71 17.91
CA TRP A 593 38.09 -16.64 16.85
C TRP A 593 37.62 -15.93 15.57
N LEU A 594 37.09 -14.71 15.66
CA LEU A 594 36.60 -13.97 14.50
C LEU A 594 37.58 -12.86 14.15
N TRP A 595 38.48 -13.16 13.21
CA TRP A 595 39.32 -12.16 12.56
C TRP A 595 38.52 -11.37 11.50
N TRP A 596 37.19 -11.32 11.64
CA TRP A 596 36.31 -10.64 10.72
C TRP A 596 35.85 -9.33 11.31
N TYR A 597 36.46 -8.28 10.77
CA TYR A 597 36.10 -6.91 11.04
C TYR A 597 34.90 -6.54 10.19
N VAL A 598 33.76 -6.26 10.83
CA VAL A 598 32.54 -5.85 10.15
C VAL A 598 32.36 -4.36 10.35
N PHE A 599 32.34 -3.60 9.26
CA PHE A 599 31.87 -2.23 9.26
C PHE A 599 31.04 -1.99 8.00
N ALA A 600 30.18 -0.97 8.01
CA ALA A 600 29.34 -0.61 6.87
C ALA A 600 28.48 -1.79 6.36
N ALA A 601 28.06 -2.69 7.25
CA ALA A 601 27.10 -3.75 6.94
C ALA A 601 25.68 -3.22 7.12
N GLY A 602 24.75 -3.67 6.30
CA GLY A 602 23.33 -3.52 6.59
C GLY A 602 22.94 -4.47 7.73
N TYR A 603 22.16 -3.98 8.70
CA TYR A 603 21.72 -4.79 9.84
C TYR A 603 20.31 -4.46 10.31
N THR A 604 19.66 -5.44 10.92
CA THR A 604 18.32 -5.33 11.50
C THR A 604 18.16 -6.29 12.67
N TYR A 605 17.13 -6.10 13.48
CA TYR A 605 16.82 -6.96 14.60
C TYR A 605 15.59 -7.79 14.32
N SER A 606 15.72 -9.11 14.41
CA SER A 606 14.67 -10.05 14.05
C SER A 606 14.53 -11.16 15.08
N ASN A 607 13.33 -11.32 15.61
CA ASN A 607 12.99 -12.21 16.71
C ASN A 607 13.80 -11.86 17.99
N SER A 608 14.92 -12.55 18.24
CA SER A 608 15.89 -12.27 19.31
C SER A 608 17.32 -12.07 18.78
N LYS A 609 17.48 -11.93 17.47
CA LYS A 609 18.77 -11.98 16.79
C LYS A 609 19.06 -10.65 16.11
N LEU A 610 20.25 -10.07 16.37
CA LEU A 610 20.76 -8.92 15.62
C LEU A 610 21.43 -9.44 14.36
N VAL A 611 20.75 -9.34 13.24
CA VAL A 611 21.14 -9.92 11.95
C VAL A 611 21.82 -8.87 11.08
N PHE A 612 22.93 -9.22 10.45
CA PHE A 612 23.66 -8.33 9.56
C PHE A 612 24.22 -9.08 8.34
N TYR A 613 24.15 -8.42 7.19
CA TYR A 613 24.58 -8.97 5.91
C TYR A 613 25.61 -8.04 5.28
N ALA A 614 26.59 -8.65 4.61
CA ALA A 614 27.62 -7.93 3.87
C ALA A 614 28.49 -7.07 4.81
N GLY A 615 29.09 -6.00 4.29
CA GLY A 615 30.02 -5.14 5.04
C GLY A 615 31.45 -5.26 4.56
N GLY A 616 32.25 -4.26 4.91
CA GLY A 616 33.65 -4.17 4.54
C GLY A 616 34.49 -5.02 5.48
N ILE A 617 35.51 -5.67 4.92
CA ILE A 617 36.55 -6.37 5.68
C ILE A 617 37.81 -5.49 5.65
N ALA A 618 38.25 -5.03 6.83
CA ALA A 618 39.50 -4.27 7.01
C ALA A 618 40.55 -5.11 7.74
N ASN A 619 41.82 -4.93 7.45
CA ASN A 619 42.93 -5.48 8.25
C ASN A 619 43.45 -4.45 9.25
N LEU A 620 44.30 -4.89 10.18
CA LEU A 620 45.01 -4.03 11.15
C LEU A 620 45.87 -2.92 10.51
N VAL A 621 46.08 -2.90 9.19
CA VAL A 621 46.74 -1.81 8.47
C VAL A 621 46.15 -1.80 7.06
N VAL A 622 45.39 -0.75 6.67
CA VAL A 622 45.33 -0.11 5.33
C VAL A 622 44.05 0.74 5.15
N THR A 623 44.18 1.80 4.35
CA THR A 623 43.22 2.83 3.92
C THR A 623 41.97 2.34 3.13
N PRO A 624 40.86 3.13 3.10
CA PRO A 624 39.54 2.77 2.54
C PRO A 624 39.47 2.31 1.08
N SER A 625 40.50 2.53 0.27
CA SER A 625 40.52 2.12 -1.14
C SER A 625 40.79 0.61 -1.34
N GLN A 626 40.91 -0.17 -0.26
CA GLN A 626 41.10 -1.63 -0.28
C GLN A 626 40.07 -2.38 0.58
N THR A 627 38.88 -1.81 0.77
CA THR A 627 37.79 -2.49 1.47
C THR A 627 37.30 -3.65 0.61
N ARG A 628 37.43 -4.89 1.10
CA ARG A 628 36.88 -6.07 0.40
C ARG A 628 35.43 -6.27 0.84
N PRO A 629 34.45 -6.10 -0.06
CA PRO A 629 33.06 -6.35 0.27
C PRO A 629 32.84 -7.83 0.59
N SER A 630 32.00 -8.11 1.59
CA SER A 630 31.59 -9.45 1.96
C SER A 630 30.19 -9.76 1.46
N ASN A 631 29.88 -11.05 1.32
CA ASN A 631 28.52 -11.58 1.15
C ASN A 631 28.12 -12.46 2.35
N LYS A 632 28.83 -12.33 3.48
CA LYS A 632 28.55 -13.11 4.69
C LYS A 632 27.28 -12.64 5.36
N PHE A 633 26.51 -13.60 5.87
CA PHE A 633 25.27 -13.35 6.60
C PHE A 633 25.35 -13.91 8.02
N ASN A 634 25.24 -13.06 9.03
CA ASN A 634 25.53 -13.44 10.41
C ASN A 634 24.58 -12.77 11.38
N TYR A 635 24.58 -13.26 12.61
CA TYR A 635 23.74 -12.73 13.64
C TYR A 635 24.34 -12.91 15.03
N VAL A 636 24.03 -11.97 15.91
CA VAL A 636 24.31 -12.04 17.34
C VAL A 636 23.04 -12.54 18.05
N HIS A 637 23.18 -13.59 18.85
CA HIS A 637 22.15 -14.11 19.75
C HIS A 637 21.99 -13.20 20.97
N VAL A 638 21.01 -12.29 20.92
CA VAL A 638 20.74 -11.40 22.06
C VAL A 638 20.14 -12.18 23.23
N GLU A 639 19.41 -13.27 22.96
CA GLU A 639 18.83 -14.13 23.99
C GLU A 639 19.89 -14.76 24.90
N TYR A 640 21.04 -15.17 24.34
CA TYR A 640 22.12 -15.77 25.11
C TYR A 640 22.88 -14.73 25.93
N ILE A 641 23.08 -13.53 25.37
CA ILE A 641 23.71 -12.41 26.07
C ILE A 641 22.81 -11.97 27.23
N ALA A 642 21.51 -11.78 26.98
CA ALA A 642 20.58 -11.35 28.01
C ALA A 642 20.53 -12.35 29.18
N LYS A 643 20.50 -13.66 28.86
CA LYS A 643 20.51 -14.74 29.85
C LYS A 643 21.78 -14.80 30.69
N GLU A 644 22.94 -14.65 30.07
CA GLU A 644 24.21 -14.69 30.80
C GLU A 644 24.36 -13.51 31.77
N PHE A 645 23.86 -12.34 31.37
CA PHE A 645 24.03 -11.10 32.15
C PHE A 645 22.86 -10.74 33.06
N GLY A 646 21.85 -11.61 33.15
CA GLY A 646 20.62 -11.33 33.91
C GLY A 646 19.91 -10.06 33.45
N LEU A 647 19.95 -9.79 32.15
CA LEU A 647 19.25 -8.66 31.52
C LEU A 647 17.88 -9.11 31.01
N PRO A 648 16.88 -8.21 30.93
CA PRO A 648 15.63 -8.51 30.25
C PRO A 648 15.85 -8.68 28.73
N LEU A 649 15.27 -9.71 28.13
CA LEU A 649 15.23 -9.86 26.68
C LEU A 649 14.05 -9.07 26.09
N TYR A 650 14.33 -8.25 25.08
CA TYR A 650 13.30 -7.56 24.31
C TYR A 650 13.23 -8.14 22.90
N CYS A 651 12.07 -8.66 22.52
CA CYS A 651 11.84 -9.19 21.17
C CYS A 651 11.75 -8.08 20.12
N SER A 652 12.10 -8.40 18.87
CA SER A 652 11.97 -7.44 17.77
C SER A 652 10.51 -7.02 17.54
N LYS A 653 10.31 -5.96 16.76
CA LYS A 653 9.00 -5.69 16.14
C LYS A 653 8.49 -6.97 15.45
N GLY A 654 7.19 -7.18 15.49
CA GLY A 654 6.54 -8.39 14.97
C GLY A 654 6.79 -9.67 15.75
N SER A 655 7.46 -9.62 16.91
CA SER A 655 7.68 -10.77 17.79
C SER A 655 7.30 -10.44 19.23
N TYR A 656 7.05 -11.46 20.03
CA TYR A 656 6.67 -11.31 21.44
C TYR A 656 7.39 -12.35 22.32
N LEU A 657 7.45 -12.06 23.61
CA LEU A 657 8.15 -12.87 24.61
C LEU A 657 7.24 -14.03 25.09
N VAL A 658 7.64 -15.27 24.82
CA VAL A 658 6.90 -16.47 25.25
C VAL A 658 7.38 -16.97 26.60
N SER A 659 8.70 -16.94 26.81
CA SER A 659 9.37 -17.25 28.07
C SER A 659 10.52 -16.24 28.28
N GLU A 660 11.11 -16.18 29.48
CA GLU A 660 12.07 -15.13 29.92
C GLU A 660 13.20 -14.83 28.91
N TYR A 661 13.60 -15.81 28.09
CA TYR A 661 14.65 -15.68 27.08
C TYR A 661 14.27 -16.29 25.72
N GLU A 662 12.97 -16.32 25.39
CA GLU A 662 12.47 -16.93 24.16
C GLU A 662 11.45 -16.04 23.47
N CYS A 663 11.80 -15.61 22.26
CA CYS A 663 10.95 -14.80 21.40
C CYS A 663 10.34 -15.66 20.28
N THR A 664 9.09 -15.38 19.94
CA THR A 664 8.40 -15.99 18.80
C THR A 664 7.72 -14.92 17.97
N TYR A 665 7.66 -15.13 16.65
CA TYR A 665 6.93 -14.23 15.75
C TYR A 665 5.43 -14.20 16.05
N CYS A 666 4.82 -13.04 15.85
CA CYS A 666 3.39 -12.89 15.93
C CYS A 666 2.69 -13.79 14.89
N PRO A 667 1.70 -14.61 15.30
CA PRO A 667 0.97 -15.46 14.36
C PRO A 667 0.11 -14.62 13.40
N GLU A 668 -0.32 -15.26 12.30
CA GLU A 668 -1.29 -14.69 11.36
C GLU A 668 -2.50 -14.08 12.10
N GLY A 669 -2.97 -12.92 11.64
CA GLY A 669 -4.05 -12.16 12.27
C GLY A 669 -3.59 -11.23 13.39
N SER A 670 -2.30 -11.16 13.72
CA SER A 670 -1.78 -10.32 14.79
C SER A 670 -0.49 -9.60 14.40
N TYR A 671 -0.11 -8.57 15.15
CA TYR A 671 1.10 -7.77 14.93
C TYR A 671 1.71 -7.27 16.25
N ALA A 672 2.98 -6.86 16.22
CA ALA A 672 3.66 -6.16 17.32
C ALA A 672 4.46 -4.99 16.75
N SER A 673 4.21 -3.77 17.23
CA SER A 673 4.75 -2.55 16.61
C SER A 673 6.05 -2.07 17.23
N GLU A 674 6.30 -2.42 18.49
CA GLU A 674 7.42 -1.91 19.27
C GLU A 674 8.39 -3.03 19.63
N ILE A 675 9.65 -2.66 19.86
CA ILE A 675 10.64 -3.59 20.41
C ILE A 675 10.30 -3.85 21.87
N GLY A 676 10.15 -5.11 22.24
CA GLY A 676 9.82 -5.53 23.61
C GLY A 676 8.32 -5.64 23.90
N ASP A 677 7.46 -5.69 22.88
CA ASP A 677 6.04 -6.00 23.08
C ASP A 677 5.89 -7.40 23.70
N ASN A 678 5.16 -7.48 24.83
CA ASN A 678 4.98 -8.74 25.55
C ASN A 678 3.97 -9.68 24.88
N ASN A 679 3.00 -9.12 24.15
CA ASN A 679 1.94 -9.86 23.46
C ASN A 679 1.67 -9.25 22.08
N CYS A 680 1.24 -10.07 21.13
CA CYS A 680 0.78 -9.58 19.83
C CYS A 680 -0.62 -8.98 19.92
N THR A 681 -0.80 -7.83 19.27
CA THR A 681 -2.11 -7.17 19.13
C THR A 681 -2.88 -7.82 17.98
N LEU A 682 -4.14 -8.21 18.24
CA LEU A 682 -5.01 -8.82 17.22
C LEU A 682 -5.53 -7.77 16.25
N CYS A 683 -5.57 -8.11 14.95
CA CYS A 683 -6.18 -7.26 13.94
C CYS A 683 -7.68 -7.04 14.22
N PRO A 684 -8.20 -5.81 14.03
CA PRO A 684 -9.59 -5.48 14.34
C PRO A 684 -10.59 -6.20 13.40
N PRO A 685 -11.88 -6.30 13.77
CA PRO A 685 -12.90 -6.84 12.88
C PRO A 685 -12.98 -6.05 11.57
N GLY A 686 -13.42 -6.71 10.50
CA GLY A 686 -13.42 -6.15 9.14
C GLY A 686 -12.05 -6.17 8.46
N THR A 687 -10.99 -6.56 9.18
CA THR A 687 -9.63 -6.72 8.64
C THR A 687 -9.10 -8.14 8.81
N TYR A 688 -8.02 -8.48 8.11
CA TYR A 688 -7.33 -9.75 8.22
C TYR A 688 -5.82 -9.54 8.03
N ASN A 689 -5.02 -10.48 8.53
CA ASN A 689 -3.59 -10.52 8.25
C ASN A 689 -3.16 -11.97 8.01
N SER A 690 -2.59 -12.26 6.84
CA SER A 690 -2.17 -13.60 6.44
C SER A 690 -0.69 -13.89 6.65
N LYS A 691 0.06 -12.93 7.20
CA LYS A 691 1.51 -12.98 7.37
C LYS A 691 1.87 -13.25 8.82
N ILE A 692 3.03 -13.86 9.00
CA ILE A 692 3.63 -14.14 10.31
C ILE A 692 4.68 -13.06 10.57
N GLY A 693 4.74 -12.55 11.78
CA GLY A 693 5.76 -11.59 12.18
C GLY A 693 5.45 -10.13 11.83
N SER A 694 4.19 -9.78 11.58
CA SER A 694 3.82 -8.43 11.15
C SER A 694 4.18 -7.36 12.19
N THR A 695 4.79 -6.28 11.71
CA THR A 695 5.44 -5.23 12.50
C THR A 695 4.59 -3.98 12.67
N SER A 696 3.39 -3.91 12.08
CA SER A 696 2.51 -2.73 12.19
C SER A 696 1.04 -3.07 12.02
N LYS A 697 0.16 -2.26 12.63
CA LYS A 697 -1.29 -2.28 12.41
C LYS A 697 -1.67 -2.07 10.95
N ARG A 698 -0.82 -1.40 10.16
CA ARG A 698 -1.02 -1.18 8.72
C ARG A 698 -1.07 -2.48 7.90
N GLN A 699 -0.58 -3.58 8.47
CA GLN A 699 -0.64 -4.92 7.87
C GLN A 699 -1.92 -5.69 8.25
N CYS A 700 -2.87 -5.04 8.94
CA CYS A 700 -4.24 -5.50 9.08
C CYS A 700 -5.08 -4.99 7.89
N TYR A 701 -5.08 -5.74 6.80
CA TYR A 701 -5.76 -5.34 5.57
C TYR A 701 -7.28 -5.44 5.70
N PRO A 702 -8.05 -4.44 5.25
CA PRO A 702 -9.51 -4.56 5.20
C PRO A 702 -9.93 -5.68 4.24
N CYS A 703 -11.01 -6.40 4.58
CA CYS A 703 -11.56 -7.42 3.71
C CYS A 703 -11.97 -6.82 2.36
N SER A 704 -11.53 -7.40 1.24
CA SER A 704 -11.89 -6.95 -0.10
C SER A 704 -13.40 -7.07 -0.36
N GLU A 705 -13.90 -6.39 -1.38
CA GLU A 705 -15.30 -6.42 -1.77
C GLU A 705 -15.77 -7.86 -2.05
N GLY A 706 -16.93 -8.23 -1.50
CA GLY A 706 -17.45 -9.60 -1.53
C GLY A 706 -16.95 -10.50 -0.39
N TYR A 707 -16.17 -9.96 0.56
CA TYR A 707 -15.72 -10.66 1.76
C TYR A 707 -16.00 -9.85 3.02
N TYR A 708 -16.07 -10.53 4.16
CA TYR A 708 -16.30 -9.90 5.46
C TYR A 708 -15.55 -10.64 6.57
N ASN A 709 -15.40 -9.97 7.73
CA ASN A 709 -14.88 -10.60 8.93
C ASN A 709 -15.47 -9.99 10.21
N LYS A 710 -16.17 -10.80 11.00
CA LYS A 710 -16.76 -10.38 12.27
C LYS A 710 -15.80 -10.45 13.47
N ALA A 711 -14.84 -11.37 13.44
CA ALA A 711 -13.98 -11.66 14.58
C ALA A 711 -12.65 -10.89 14.49
N GLN A 712 -12.06 -10.59 15.64
CA GLN A 712 -10.68 -10.10 15.69
C GLN A 712 -9.70 -11.21 15.32
N GLY A 713 -8.49 -10.84 14.92
CA GLY A 713 -7.38 -11.77 14.77
C GLY A 713 -7.51 -12.78 13.64
N GLN A 714 -8.27 -12.49 12.57
CA GLN A 714 -8.44 -13.45 11.49
C GLN A 714 -7.27 -13.45 10.50
N LYS A 715 -6.93 -14.65 10.05
CA LYS A 715 -5.94 -14.88 8.99
C LYS A 715 -6.43 -14.62 7.57
N LYS A 716 -7.75 -14.72 7.35
CA LYS A 716 -8.42 -14.58 6.05
C LYS A 716 -9.84 -14.07 6.26
N CYS A 717 -10.41 -13.42 5.25
CA CYS A 717 -11.80 -13.02 5.24
C CYS A 717 -12.72 -14.14 4.74
N TYR A 718 -13.99 -14.11 5.17
CA TYR A 718 -15.03 -15.06 4.77
C TYR A 718 -15.78 -14.55 3.55
N SER A 719 -16.18 -15.45 2.64
CA SER A 719 -16.95 -15.08 1.46
C SER A 719 -18.35 -14.59 1.85
N CYS A 720 -18.79 -13.49 1.24
CA CYS A 720 -20.11 -12.92 1.46
C CYS A 720 -21.19 -13.91 1.00
N PRO A 721 -22.21 -14.22 1.82
CA PRO A 721 -23.31 -15.09 1.42
C PRO A 721 -24.06 -14.56 0.19
N LYS A 722 -24.59 -15.47 -0.63
CA LYS A 722 -25.34 -15.10 -1.84
C LYS A 722 -26.53 -14.19 -1.48
N MET A 723 -26.73 -13.12 -2.25
CA MET A 723 -27.73 -12.06 -2.04
C MET A 723 -27.46 -11.05 -0.91
N LEU A 724 -26.34 -11.17 -0.18
CA LEU A 724 -25.90 -10.16 0.78
C LEU A 724 -24.82 -9.26 0.16
N TYR A 725 -24.68 -8.05 0.69
CA TYR A 725 -23.73 -7.04 0.24
C TYR A 725 -22.61 -6.88 1.27
N CYS A 726 -21.37 -7.07 0.85
CA CYS A 726 -20.18 -6.89 1.67
C CYS A 726 -19.17 -5.99 0.93
N PRO A 727 -19.20 -4.67 1.16
CA PRO A 727 -18.17 -3.76 0.66
C PRO A 727 -16.84 -3.95 1.40
N VAL A 728 -15.81 -3.24 0.95
CA VAL A 728 -14.48 -3.29 1.56
C VAL A 728 -14.54 -2.96 3.06
N GLY A 729 -13.90 -3.77 3.90
CA GLY A 729 -13.86 -3.59 5.36
C GLY A 729 -15.11 -4.07 6.11
N SER A 730 -15.99 -4.85 5.47
CA SER A 730 -17.23 -5.33 6.10
C SER A 730 -16.98 -6.20 7.34
N ILE A 731 -17.62 -5.83 8.46
CA ILE A 731 -17.62 -6.64 9.68
C ILE A 731 -18.68 -7.75 9.59
N GLU A 732 -19.87 -7.42 9.08
CA GLU A 732 -20.97 -8.36 8.87
C GLU A 732 -21.59 -8.14 7.48
N PRO A 733 -22.20 -9.17 6.87
CA PRO A 733 -22.90 -9.02 5.61
C PRO A 733 -24.16 -8.16 5.75
N SER A 734 -24.34 -7.19 4.87
CA SER A 734 -25.55 -6.38 4.82
C SER A 734 -26.65 -7.03 3.99
N THR A 735 -27.90 -6.94 4.44
CA THR A 735 -29.09 -7.48 3.77
C THR A 735 -29.45 -6.74 2.48
N SER A 736 -28.93 -5.53 2.28
CA SER A 736 -29.10 -4.78 1.03
C SER A 736 -27.98 -3.78 0.80
N LYS A 737 -27.62 -3.57 -0.46
CA LYS A 737 -26.75 -2.45 -0.87
C LYS A 737 -27.47 -1.14 -0.55
N PRO A 738 -26.86 -0.20 0.21
CA PRO A 738 -27.49 1.08 0.49
C PRO A 738 -27.81 1.81 -0.82
N LYS A 739 -29.05 2.26 -0.96
CA LYS A 739 -29.42 3.18 -2.04
C LYS A 739 -29.02 4.58 -1.61
N TYR A 740 -27.97 5.10 -2.24
CA TYR A 740 -27.59 6.49 -2.04
C TYR A 740 -28.60 7.38 -2.77
N LEU A 741 -29.58 7.87 -2.03
CA LEU A 741 -30.69 8.65 -2.55
C LEU A 741 -30.22 10.09 -2.83
N GLU A 742 -30.27 10.49 -4.10
CA GLU A 742 -30.22 11.91 -4.45
C GLU A 742 -31.57 12.54 -4.11
N GLN A 743 -31.54 13.55 -3.24
CA GLN A 743 -32.75 14.20 -2.78
C GLN A 743 -32.60 15.71 -2.92
N SER A 744 -33.57 16.34 -3.57
CA SER A 744 -33.74 17.79 -3.62
C SER A 744 -35.12 18.11 -3.04
N ILE A 745 -35.15 18.52 -1.78
CA ILE A 745 -36.38 18.98 -1.13
C ILE A 745 -36.38 20.50 -1.22
N GLN A 746 -37.32 21.03 -2.00
CA GLN A 746 -37.55 22.45 -2.09
C GLN A 746 -38.84 22.83 -1.36
N PRO A 747 -38.91 24.04 -0.77
CA PRO A 747 -40.13 24.54 -0.20
C PRO A 747 -41.28 24.46 -1.19
N LYS A 748 -42.41 23.92 -0.73
CA LYS A 748 -43.61 23.81 -1.56
C LYS A 748 -44.11 25.21 -1.93
N GLN A 749 -44.70 25.33 -3.12
CA GLN A 749 -45.40 26.56 -3.51
C GLN A 749 -46.52 26.83 -2.50
N PHE A 750 -46.65 28.10 -2.08
CA PHE A 750 -47.77 28.51 -1.24
C PHE A 750 -49.07 28.28 -2.00
N ASN A 751 -49.91 27.41 -1.46
CA ASN A 751 -51.22 27.13 -2.01
C ASN A 751 -52.22 27.29 -0.85
N LEU A 752 -53.15 28.24 -0.99
CA LEU A 752 -54.28 28.36 -0.08
C LEU A 752 -54.97 27.00 -0.03
N GLN A 753 -55.10 26.42 1.17
CA GLN A 753 -55.55 25.03 1.32
C GLN A 753 -56.82 24.77 0.49
N SER A 754 -56.88 23.64 -0.21
CA SER A 754 -58.07 23.24 -0.99
C SER A 754 -59.34 23.20 -0.13
N SER A 755 -59.21 23.02 1.19
CA SER A 755 -60.26 23.15 2.19
C SER A 755 -60.89 24.55 2.21
N SER A 756 -60.10 25.63 2.18
CA SER A 756 -60.59 27.02 2.18
C SER A 756 -61.41 27.32 0.92
N TYR A 757 -60.96 26.84 -0.24
CA TYR A 757 -61.75 26.93 -1.48
C TYR A 757 -63.01 26.07 -1.46
N LYS A 758 -62.95 24.85 -0.89
CA LYS A 758 -64.14 24.02 -0.68
C LYS A 758 -65.13 24.69 0.26
N ILE A 759 -64.69 25.32 1.35
CA ILE A 759 -65.56 26.05 2.28
C ILE A 759 -66.22 27.23 1.58
N TYR A 760 -65.47 28.01 0.81
CA TYR A 760 -66.01 29.13 0.02
C TYR A 760 -67.07 28.65 -1.00
N ASN A 761 -66.76 27.60 -1.78
CA ASN A 761 -67.68 27.04 -2.77
C ASN A 761 -68.92 26.40 -2.11
N ASN A 762 -68.76 25.68 -1.00
CA ASN A 762 -69.87 25.11 -0.24
C ASN A 762 -70.77 26.20 0.32
N PHE A 763 -70.20 27.30 0.82
CA PHE A 763 -71.01 28.43 1.31
C PHE A 763 -71.83 29.08 0.19
N ILE A 764 -71.29 29.19 -1.03
CA ILE A 764 -72.05 29.66 -2.20
C ILE A 764 -73.27 28.75 -2.44
N ILE A 765 -73.06 27.43 -2.48
CA ILE A 765 -74.10 26.46 -2.82
C ILE A 765 -75.15 26.38 -1.70
N PHE A 766 -74.74 26.12 -0.46
CA PHE A 766 -75.68 25.98 0.66
C PHE A 766 -76.34 27.31 1.03
N GLY A 767 -75.61 28.43 0.96
CA GLY A 767 -76.13 29.76 1.24
C GLY A 767 -77.21 30.19 0.24
N SER A 768 -77.01 29.94 -1.06
CA SER A 768 -78.02 30.26 -2.08
C SER A 768 -79.26 29.35 -1.98
N VAL A 769 -79.07 28.04 -1.80
CA VAL A 769 -80.17 27.06 -1.73
C VAL A 769 -81.03 27.24 -0.48
N SER A 770 -80.39 27.41 0.69
CA SER A 770 -81.11 27.61 1.97
C SER A 770 -81.96 28.88 1.96
N LEU A 771 -81.44 29.94 1.34
CA LEU A 771 -82.13 31.22 1.26
C LEU A 771 -83.27 31.21 0.23
N SER A 772 -83.09 30.57 -0.92
CA SER A 772 -84.21 30.34 -1.86
C SER A 772 -85.31 29.50 -1.22
N CYS A 773 -84.97 28.49 -0.42
CA CYS A 773 -85.94 27.73 0.37
C CYS A 773 -86.62 28.60 1.43
N LEU A 774 -85.86 29.44 2.15
CA LEU A 774 -86.40 30.35 3.16
C LEU A 774 -87.39 31.34 2.53
N VAL A 775 -87.05 31.95 1.38
CA VAL A 775 -87.96 32.84 0.66
C VAL A 775 -89.20 32.07 0.20
N ALA A 776 -89.06 30.86 -0.34
CA ALA A 776 -90.21 30.03 -0.74
C ALA A 776 -91.13 29.70 0.46
N VAL A 777 -90.56 29.29 1.61
CA VAL A 777 -91.31 29.00 2.84
C VAL A 777 -92.02 30.25 3.37
N LEU A 778 -91.34 31.40 3.40
CA LEU A 778 -91.92 32.68 3.80
C LEU A 778 -93.05 33.12 2.84
N LEU A 779 -92.96 32.72 1.57
CA LEU A 779 -94.05 32.87 0.62
C LEU A 779 -95.19 31.88 0.84
N PHE A 780 -95.03 30.72 1.47
CA PHE A 780 -96.16 29.80 1.72
C PHE A 780 -96.96 30.13 2.99
N ILE A 781 -96.43 30.95 3.90
CA ILE A 781 -97.10 31.34 5.14
C ILE A 781 -98.13 32.47 4.88
N PRO A 782 -99.45 32.23 5.05
CA PRO A 782 -100.49 33.21 4.69
C PRO A 782 -100.44 34.50 5.51
N PHE A 783 -99.99 34.41 6.76
CA PHE A 783 -99.82 35.55 7.67
C PHE A 783 -98.70 36.49 7.20
N VAL A 784 -97.61 35.94 6.66
CA VAL A 784 -96.47 36.71 6.13
C VAL A 784 -96.89 37.42 4.85
N ARG A 785 -97.59 36.74 3.93
CA ARG A 785 -98.14 37.36 2.69
C ARG A 785 -98.95 38.63 2.94
N LYS A 786 -99.78 38.66 3.99
CA LYS A 786 -100.60 39.83 4.35
C LYS A 786 -99.78 40.99 4.92
N LYS A 787 -98.62 40.72 5.54
CA LYS A 787 -97.72 41.74 6.12
C LYS A 787 -96.57 42.17 5.19
N LEU A 788 -96.30 41.46 4.09
CA LEU A 788 -95.25 41.81 3.12
C LEU A 788 -95.40 43.23 2.56
N ARG A 789 -96.63 43.73 2.41
CA ARG A 789 -96.91 45.10 1.96
C ARG A 789 -96.28 46.18 2.86
N ILE A 790 -96.05 45.91 4.15
CA ILE A 790 -95.44 46.89 5.07
C ILE A 790 -93.94 47.05 4.78
N LEU A 791 -93.28 45.96 4.37
CA LEU A 791 -91.84 45.86 4.13
C LEU A 791 -91.39 46.45 2.79
N ASP A 792 -92.33 46.93 1.98
CA ASP A 792 -92.00 47.55 0.70
C ASP A 792 -91.31 48.90 0.89
N VAL A 793 -90.00 48.91 0.60
CA VAL A 793 -89.14 50.10 0.58
C VAL A 793 -89.07 50.73 -0.82
N PHE A 794 -89.54 50.04 -1.86
CA PHE A 794 -89.55 50.51 -3.25
C PHE A 794 -90.81 51.33 -3.59
N SER A 795 -91.46 51.92 -2.59
CA SER A 795 -92.77 52.58 -2.72
C SER A 795 -92.82 53.74 -3.73
N THR A 796 -91.66 54.28 -4.10
CA THR A 796 -91.49 55.38 -5.09
C THR A 796 -91.19 54.90 -6.51
N VAL A 797 -90.90 53.61 -6.71
CA VAL A 797 -90.42 53.05 -7.99
C VAL A 797 -91.48 52.20 -8.71
N HIS A 798 -92.66 52.05 -8.09
CA HIS A 798 -93.83 51.49 -8.75
C HIS A 798 -94.32 52.37 -9.91
N LYS A 799 -94.98 51.75 -10.88
CA LYS A 799 -95.51 52.41 -12.07
C LYS A 799 -96.59 53.44 -11.70
N ASN A 800 -96.47 54.65 -12.26
CA ASN A 800 -97.44 55.73 -12.12
C ASN A 800 -98.24 55.90 -13.41
N GLU A 801 -99.49 56.33 -13.28
CA GLU A 801 -100.32 56.72 -14.42
C GLU A 801 -99.84 58.07 -14.94
N VAL A 802 -99.71 58.19 -16.26
CA VAL A 802 -99.34 59.45 -16.91
C VAL A 802 -100.48 60.44 -16.67
N ASP A 803 -100.16 61.64 -16.18
CA ASP A 803 -101.06 62.75 -15.81
C ASP A 803 -101.71 62.73 -14.40
N HIS A 804 -101.19 61.93 -13.47
CA HIS A 804 -101.59 61.97 -12.04
C HIS A 804 -100.40 62.21 -11.08
N PRO A 805 -100.62 62.86 -9.92
CA PRO A 805 -99.56 63.13 -8.95
C PRO A 805 -98.93 61.84 -8.41
N LEU A 806 -97.61 61.88 -8.18
CA LEU A 806 -96.81 60.80 -7.60
C LEU A 806 -97.30 60.48 -6.18
N ILE A 807 -98.13 59.44 -6.04
CA ILE A 807 -98.55 58.92 -4.74
C ILE A 807 -97.72 57.66 -4.46
N PRO A 808 -96.83 57.66 -3.44
CA PRO A 808 -96.08 56.46 -3.09
C PRO A 808 -97.04 55.37 -2.61
N ARG A 809 -96.94 54.20 -3.24
CA ARG A 809 -97.84 53.07 -2.99
C ARG A 809 -96.99 51.90 -2.53
N LYS A 810 -97.35 51.29 -1.41
CA LYS A 810 -96.74 50.02 -1.01
C LYS A 810 -97.52 48.86 -1.62
N THR A 811 -96.83 47.92 -2.25
CA THR A 811 -97.41 46.74 -2.89
C THR A 811 -96.89 45.45 -2.25
N THR A 812 -97.63 44.35 -2.42
CA THR A 812 -97.17 43.03 -1.97
C THR A 812 -96.00 42.52 -2.82
N ILE A 813 -95.93 42.93 -4.09
CA ILE A 813 -94.83 42.63 -5.01
C ILE A 813 -93.56 43.35 -4.56
N GLY A 814 -93.62 44.65 -4.26
CA GLY A 814 -92.47 45.41 -3.76
C GLY A 814 -91.92 44.89 -2.43
N GLY A 815 -92.79 44.47 -1.51
CA GLY A 815 -92.38 43.79 -0.27
C GLY A 815 -91.66 42.45 -0.47
N LEU A 816 -92.04 41.70 -1.51
CA LEU A 816 -91.41 40.43 -1.89
C LEU A 816 -90.04 40.64 -2.54
N PHE A 817 -89.92 41.63 -3.43
CA PHE A 817 -88.63 42.03 -4.01
C PHE A 817 -87.67 42.63 -2.97
N PHE A 818 -88.19 43.35 -1.97
CA PHE A 818 -87.36 43.82 -0.85
C PHE A 818 -86.82 42.68 0.02
N LEU A 819 -87.61 41.63 0.23
CA LEU A 819 -87.15 40.43 0.92
C LEU A 819 -86.07 39.68 0.11
N PHE A 820 -86.21 39.61 -1.22
CA PHE A 820 -85.16 39.12 -2.11
C PHE A 820 -83.89 40.00 -2.05
N PHE A 821 -84.04 41.32 -1.99
CA PHE A 821 -82.92 42.24 -1.83
C PHE A 821 -82.11 41.96 -0.56
N ILE A 822 -82.77 41.87 0.60
CA ILE A 822 -82.10 41.55 1.88
C ILE A 822 -81.37 40.20 1.79
N CYS A 823 -82.04 39.20 1.24
CA CYS A 823 -81.49 37.87 1.03
C CYS A 823 -80.20 37.91 0.19
N ILE A 824 -80.25 38.54 -0.99
CA ILE A 824 -79.10 38.67 -1.88
C ILE A 824 -77.95 39.42 -1.19
N CYS A 825 -78.26 40.50 -0.45
CA CYS A 825 -77.27 41.24 0.33
C CYS A 825 -76.61 40.38 1.41
N CYS A 826 -77.34 39.55 2.16
CA CYS A 826 -76.79 38.68 3.19
C CYS A 826 -75.80 37.64 2.63
N VAL A 827 -76.12 37.01 1.49
CA VAL A 827 -75.23 36.02 0.85
C VAL A 827 -73.97 36.71 0.32
N ILE A 828 -74.13 37.82 -0.39
CA ILE A 828 -72.98 38.54 -0.96
C ILE A 828 -72.09 39.11 0.15
N PHE A 829 -72.66 39.60 1.26
CA PHE A 829 -71.89 40.05 2.41
C PHE A 829 -71.11 38.89 3.07
N GLY A 830 -71.79 37.76 3.30
CA GLY A 830 -71.14 36.55 3.82
C GLY A 830 -70.00 36.05 2.92
N LEU A 831 -70.19 36.08 1.61
CA LEU A 831 -69.16 35.70 0.64
C LEU A 831 -67.94 36.61 0.68
N ASN A 832 -68.14 37.93 0.79
CA ASN A 832 -67.03 38.88 0.87
C ASN A 832 -66.26 38.75 2.20
N ILE A 833 -66.96 38.50 3.32
CA ILE A 833 -66.32 38.22 4.62
C ILE A 833 -65.48 36.94 4.55
N ILE A 834 -66.06 35.84 4.05
CA ILE A 834 -65.35 34.55 3.95
C ILE A 834 -64.15 34.68 3.02
N ARG A 835 -64.29 35.40 1.90
CA ARG A 835 -63.18 35.69 0.97
C ARG A 835 -62.08 36.51 1.65
N TYR A 836 -62.44 37.51 2.47
CA TYR A 836 -61.48 38.34 3.21
C TYR A 836 -60.71 37.56 4.28
N PHE A 837 -61.35 36.62 4.98
CA PHE A 837 -60.66 35.85 6.03
C PHE A 837 -59.92 34.62 5.47
N LEU A 838 -60.46 33.94 4.45
CA LEU A 838 -59.91 32.65 4.00
C LEU A 838 -59.09 32.73 2.70
N LEU A 839 -59.25 33.78 1.88
CA LEU A 839 -58.67 33.86 0.52
C LEU A 839 -57.94 35.18 0.24
N ASN A 840 -57.55 35.92 1.29
CA ASN A 840 -56.99 37.27 1.19
C ASN A 840 -55.46 37.34 1.27
N ILE A 841 -54.77 36.21 1.26
CA ILE A 841 -53.30 36.17 1.28
C ILE A 841 -52.81 35.93 -0.14
N GLU A 842 -51.87 36.76 -0.58
CA GLU A 842 -51.11 36.56 -1.81
C GLU A 842 -49.63 36.38 -1.47
N GLU A 843 -48.97 35.45 -2.17
CA GLU A 843 -47.53 35.25 -2.10
C GLU A 843 -46.93 35.56 -3.47
N THR A 844 -46.02 36.52 -3.53
CA THR A 844 -45.23 36.82 -4.72
C THR A 844 -43.81 36.31 -4.53
N LYS A 845 -43.23 35.73 -5.61
CA LYS A 845 -41.83 35.29 -5.66
C LYS A 845 -41.14 35.94 -6.84
N THR A 846 -40.07 36.67 -6.57
CA THR A 846 -39.31 37.39 -7.59
C THR A 846 -37.82 37.18 -7.41
N LEU A 847 -37.07 37.18 -8.51
CA LEU A 847 -35.62 37.17 -8.49
C LEU A 847 -35.12 38.60 -8.65
N HIS A 848 -34.36 39.08 -7.67
CA HIS A 848 -33.73 40.40 -7.73
C HIS A 848 -32.21 40.27 -7.76
N PRO A 849 -31.48 41.16 -8.45
CA PRO A 849 -30.04 41.26 -8.30
C PRO A 849 -29.67 41.48 -6.83
N ILE A 850 -28.56 40.87 -6.37
CA ILE A 850 -28.13 40.95 -4.97
C ILE A 850 -27.86 42.39 -4.49
N SER A 851 -27.54 43.30 -5.42
CA SER A 851 -27.36 44.73 -5.15
C SER A 851 -28.65 45.41 -4.65
N VAL A 852 -29.82 44.96 -5.08
CA VAL A 852 -31.11 45.49 -4.64
C VAL A 852 -31.37 45.11 -3.19
N PHE A 853 -31.03 43.87 -2.80
CA PHE A 853 -31.17 43.40 -1.41
C PHE A 853 -30.25 44.12 -0.42
N ARG A 854 -29.09 44.64 -0.85
CA ARG A 854 -28.14 45.34 0.04
C ARG A 854 -28.66 46.66 0.60
N ASN A 855 -29.64 47.28 -0.06
CA ASN A 855 -30.27 48.51 0.43
C ASN A 855 -31.20 48.24 1.63
N ASP A 856 -31.80 47.04 1.69
CA ASP A 856 -32.76 46.65 2.73
C ASP A 856 -32.15 45.72 3.79
N VAL A 857 -31.06 45.02 3.44
CA VAL A 857 -30.35 44.06 4.30
C VAL A 857 -28.84 44.31 4.19
N ALA A 858 -28.26 44.96 5.21
CA ALA A 858 -26.83 45.32 5.22
C ALA A 858 -25.88 44.12 5.10
N GLN A 859 -26.23 42.96 5.69
CA GLN A 859 -25.48 41.69 5.63
C GLN A 859 -26.44 40.49 5.57
N PHE A 860 -26.14 39.54 4.67
CA PHE A 860 -26.93 38.34 4.45
C PHE A 860 -26.36 37.15 5.25
N SER A 861 -26.84 36.96 6.47
CA SER A 861 -26.44 35.89 7.39
C SER A 861 -27.61 34.95 7.69
N THR A 862 -27.37 33.64 7.67
CA THR A 862 -28.42 32.61 7.89
C THR A 862 -27.85 31.32 8.48
N ASP A 863 -28.73 30.46 8.98
CA ASP A 863 -28.38 29.14 9.49
C ASP A 863 -28.36 28.09 8.36
N PHE A 864 -27.31 27.27 8.33
CA PHE A 864 -27.26 26.08 7.48
C PHE A 864 -26.38 24.99 8.11
N ASN A 865 -26.73 23.74 7.82
CA ASN A 865 -26.03 22.56 8.30
C ASN A 865 -25.57 21.72 7.10
N ILE A 866 -24.36 21.20 7.19
CA ILE A 866 -23.79 20.26 6.23
C ILE A 866 -23.41 19.01 7.00
N THR A 867 -23.89 17.86 6.53
CA THR A 867 -23.50 16.55 7.05
C THR A 867 -22.85 15.76 5.94
N THR A 868 -21.56 15.47 6.10
CA THR A 868 -20.78 14.61 5.22
C THR A 868 -20.70 13.23 5.87
N THR A 869 -21.14 12.19 5.18
CA THR A 869 -21.05 10.79 5.64
C THR A 869 -20.08 10.03 4.77
N PHE A 870 -19.04 9.48 5.39
CA PHE A 870 -18.14 8.50 4.81
C PHE A 870 -18.68 7.10 5.13
N HIS A 871 -19.11 6.38 4.10
CA HIS A 871 -19.72 5.06 4.26
C HIS A 871 -18.67 3.95 4.23
N TYR A 872 -18.74 3.02 5.17
CA TYR A 872 -17.73 1.98 5.37
C TYR A 872 -16.33 2.59 5.59
N TYR A 873 -16.28 3.53 6.51
CA TYR A 873 -15.09 4.25 6.89
C TYR A 873 -14.15 3.37 7.73
N GLY A 874 -12.92 3.17 7.25
CA GLY A 874 -11.95 2.26 7.88
C GLY A 874 -11.29 2.79 9.16
N GLY A 875 -11.25 4.11 9.33
CA GLY A 875 -10.60 4.77 10.48
C GLY A 875 -11.41 4.71 11.77
N ASN A 876 -10.88 5.32 12.83
CA ASN A 876 -11.52 5.32 14.15
C ASN A 876 -12.64 6.36 14.28
N CYS A 877 -12.67 7.39 13.42
CA CYS A 877 -13.67 8.45 13.40
C CYS A 877 -13.84 9.06 14.80
N TYR A 878 -12.72 9.52 15.39
CA TYR A 878 -12.71 10.08 16.74
C TYR A 878 -13.70 11.25 16.87
N ASN A 879 -14.43 11.31 17.99
CA ASN A 879 -15.52 12.27 18.24
C ASN A 879 -15.07 13.73 18.37
N ASP A 880 -13.78 13.98 18.60
CA ASP A 880 -13.19 15.32 18.66
C ASP A 880 -12.49 15.66 17.35
N THR A 881 -12.52 16.94 16.95
CA THR A 881 -11.61 17.51 15.94
C THR A 881 -10.19 17.50 16.49
N SER A 882 -9.63 16.30 16.57
CA SER A 882 -8.23 16.01 16.85
C SER A 882 -7.36 16.43 15.67
N ASP A 883 -6.05 16.37 15.82
CA ASP A 883 -5.11 16.59 14.71
C ASP A 883 -5.41 15.71 13.48
N PHE A 884 -6.16 14.60 13.65
CA PHE A 884 -6.42 13.62 12.60
C PHE A 884 -7.63 13.90 11.69
N ILE A 885 -8.61 14.69 12.13
CA ILE A 885 -9.78 15.05 11.32
C ILE A 885 -9.94 16.57 11.35
N SER A 886 -9.72 17.22 10.21
CA SER A 886 -9.91 18.67 10.07
C SER A 886 -11.11 19.01 9.20
N ILE A 887 -11.79 20.09 9.60
CA ILE A 887 -12.88 20.70 8.83
C ILE A 887 -12.47 22.15 8.65
N GLU A 888 -12.03 22.50 7.45
CA GLU A 888 -11.58 23.85 7.10
C GLU A 888 -12.67 24.54 6.29
N ALA A 889 -12.99 25.78 6.64
CA ALA A 889 -14.00 26.57 5.94
C ALA A 889 -13.37 27.89 5.49
N TYR A 890 -13.34 28.10 4.18
CA TYR A 890 -12.88 29.34 3.53
C TYR A 890 -14.11 30.08 3.00
N GLY A 891 -14.16 31.38 3.22
CA GLY A 891 -15.26 32.24 2.74
C GLY A 891 -16.58 32.13 3.52
N VAL A 892 -16.64 31.33 4.58
CA VAL A 892 -17.81 31.25 5.48
C VAL A 892 -17.50 31.98 6.78
N ILE A 893 -18.19 33.10 7.02
CA ILE A 893 -17.96 33.98 8.17
C ILE A 893 -19.18 33.90 9.09
N GLY A 894 -19.01 33.43 10.32
CA GLY A 894 -20.12 33.28 11.28
C GLY A 894 -19.70 33.44 12.73
N ARG A 895 -20.63 33.86 13.59
CA ARG A 895 -20.38 34.05 15.03
C ARG A 895 -20.41 32.74 15.83
N ASN A 896 -21.08 31.70 15.33
CA ASN A 896 -21.22 30.38 15.97
C ASN A 896 -21.11 29.25 14.94
N ILE A 897 -19.88 28.78 14.69
CA ILE A 897 -19.61 27.59 13.86
C ILE A 897 -19.35 26.41 14.80
N ASN A 898 -20.18 25.38 14.74
CA ASN A 898 -19.98 24.15 15.50
C ASN A 898 -19.64 22.98 14.56
N LYS A 899 -18.63 22.20 14.93
CA LYS A 899 -18.10 21.07 14.17
C LYS A 899 -18.20 19.83 15.06
N LYS A 900 -18.87 18.79 14.58
CA LYS A 900 -19.04 17.53 15.34
C LYS A 900 -18.69 16.35 14.44
N VAL A 901 -17.99 15.36 14.99
CA VAL A 901 -17.74 14.07 14.34
C VAL A 901 -18.44 12.97 15.13
N GLU A 902 -19.00 11.98 14.43
CA GLU A 902 -19.71 10.86 15.05
C GLU A 902 -19.55 9.57 14.23
N LYS A 903 -19.12 8.48 14.89
CA LYS A 903 -19.08 7.14 14.28
C LYS A 903 -20.38 6.38 14.54
N ILE A 904 -21.07 5.96 13.48
CA ILE A 904 -22.32 5.20 13.56
C ILE A 904 -22.14 3.88 12.79
N GLY A 905 -21.93 2.78 13.51
CA GLY A 905 -21.62 1.49 12.89
C GLY A 905 -20.32 1.55 12.09
N SER A 906 -20.41 1.29 10.79
CA SER A 906 -19.28 1.40 9.85
C SER A 906 -19.12 2.79 9.21
N ASP A 907 -20.01 3.74 9.51
CA ASP A 907 -20.02 5.04 8.84
C ASP A 907 -19.45 6.13 9.75
N CYS A 908 -18.73 7.09 9.17
CA CYS A 908 -18.22 8.27 9.86
C CYS A 908 -18.97 9.51 9.38
N LYS A 909 -19.64 10.23 10.28
CA LYS A 909 -20.42 11.44 9.98
C LYS A 909 -19.74 12.68 10.52
N LEU A 910 -19.54 13.66 9.65
CA LEU A 910 -18.96 14.95 9.97
C LEU A 910 -20.04 16.02 9.78
N HIS A 911 -20.36 16.71 10.85
CA HIS A 911 -21.36 17.76 10.91
C HIS A 911 -20.70 19.13 10.99
N PHE A 912 -21.03 20.01 10.05
CA PHE A 912 -20.71 21.43 10.06
C PHE A 912 -22.01 22.20 10.24
N ILE A 913 -22.19 22.81 11.41
CA ILE A 913 -23.37 23.57 11.81
C ILE A 913 -22.99 25.04 11.86
N CYS A 914 -23.55 25.85 10.97
CA CYS A 914 -23.28 27.27 10.88
C CYS A 914 -24.52 28.04 11.33
N LYS A 915 -24.39 28.82 12.41
CA LYS A 915 -25.44 29.73 12.88
C LYS A 915 -25.07 31.18 12.58
N ASP A 916 -26.00 31.92 11.99
CA ASP A 916 -25.85 33.33 11.61
C ASP A 916 -24.59 33.56 10.75
N CYS A 917 -24.46 32.78 9.66
CA CYS A 917 -23.28 32.77 8.80
C CYS A 917 -23.49 33.46 7.45
N GLU A 918 -22.50 34.25 7.05
CA GLU A 918 -22.35 34.88 5.74
C GLU A 918 -21.43 34.05 4.83
N ILE A 919 -21.73 34.08 3.54
CA ILE A 919 -21.00 33.38 2.48
C ILE A 919 -20.41 34.46 1.57
N SER A 920 -19.08 34.42 1.36
CA SER A 920 -18.33 35.34 0.50
C SER A 920 -18.37 34.92 -0.98
N SER A 921 -17.48 35.44 -1.85
CA SER A 921 -17.48 35.11 -3.28
C SER A 921 -16.84 33.76 -3.62
N GLU A 922 -15.82 33.32 -2.88
CA GLU A 922 -15.18 32.01 -3.05
C GLU A 922 -15.23 31.24 -1.74
N ASN A 923 -16.12 30.25 -1.69
CA ASN A 923 -16.42 29.54 -0.45
C ASN A 923 -16.23 28.05 -0.65
N LYS A 924 -15.41 27.50 0.22
CA LYS A 924 -15.00 26.10 0.16
C LYS A 924 -14.97 25.55 1.57
N ILE A 925 -15.63 24.43 1.76
CA ILE A 925 -15.53 23.65 3.00
C ILE A 925 -14.81 22.36 2.66
N THR A 926 -13.65 22.16 3.26
CA THR A 926 -12.82 20.99 3.08
C THR A 926 -12.93 20.11 4.31
N PHE A 927 -13.34 18.86 4.11
CA PHE A 927 -13.26 17.81 5.11
C PHE A 927 -12.04 16.98 4.81
N LYS A 928 -11.16 16.81 5.79
CA LYS A 928 -9.94 16.03 5.65
C LYS A 928 -9.83 15.07 6.83
N SER A 929 -9.55 13.81 6.53
CA SER A 929 -9.13 12.82 7.53
C SER A 929 -7.76 12.27 7.15
N ILE A 930 -6.92 12.09 8.16
CA ILE A 930 -5.58 11.52 8.07
C ILE A 930 -5.40 10.40 9.10
N GLU A 931 -6.52 9.85 9.60
CA GLU A 931 -6.49 8.71 10.49
C GLU A 931 -5.82 7.51 9.79
N GLU A 932 -5.25 6.60 10.60
CA GLU A 932 -4.84 5.30 10.08
C GLU A 932 -6.03 4.59 9.44
N ASN A 933 -5.83 4.05 8.24
CA ASN A 933 -6.87 3.38 7.45
C ASN A 933 -8.09 4.27 7.15
N CYS A 934 -7.92 5.58 6.95
CA CYS A 934 -9.00 6.55 6.68
C CYS A 934 -9.70 6.43 5.31
N PHE A 935 -9.90 5.23 4.76
CA PHE A 935 -10.57 5.02 3.48
C PHE A 935 -12.11 4.99 3.62
N THR A 936 -12.80 5.11 2.49
CA THR A 936 -14.26 4.99 2.41
C THR A 936 -14.71 4.38 1.08
N LYS A 937 -15.83 3.63 1.06
CA LYS A 937 -16.41 3.08 -0.18
C LYS A 937 -17.30 4.08 -0.90
N ALA A 938 -18.01 4.90 -0.15
CA ALA A 938 -18.91 5.91 -0.69
C ALA A 938 -18.92 7.18 0.17
N ILE A 939 -19.29 8.30 -0.44
CA ILE A 939 -19.35 9.61 0.22
C ILE A 939 -20.72 10.18 -0.07
N SER A 940 -21.45 10.58 0.97
CA SER A 940 -22.72 11.32 0.82
C SER A 940 -22.66 12.65 1.57
N ILE A 941 -23.23 13.68 0.95
CA ILE A 941 -23.26 15.03 1.50
C ILE A 941 -24.70 15.50 1.51
N ASN A 942 -25.18 15.86 2.69
CA ASN A 942 -26.51 16.41 2.92
C ASN A 942 -26.40 17.84 3.45
N ILE A 943 -26.89 18.81 2.69
CA ILE A 943 -26.93 20.23 3.05
C ILE A 943 -28.38 20.62 3.32
N SER A 944 -28.62 21.26 4.47
CA SER A 944 -29.92 21.85 4.82
C SER A 944 -29.77 23.32 5.18
N SER A 945 -30.60 24.20 4.61
CA SER A 945 -30.68 25.61 4.98
C SER A 945 -32.12 26.06 5.18
N VAL A 946 -32.33 27.04 6.05
CA VAL A 946 -33.62 27.75 6.17
C VAL A 946 -33.97 28.36 4.81
N SER A 947 -35.25 28.40 4.44
CA SER A 947 -35.67 28.94 3.14
C SER A 947 -36.47 30.25 3.25
N SER A 948 -36.80 30.87 2.10
CA SER A 948 -37.67 32.06 2.01
C SER A 948 -39.15 31.78 2.27
N ILE A 949 -39.48 30.59 2.77
CA ILE A 949 -40.82 30.25 3.23
C ILE A 949 -40.70 29.85 4.71
N PRO A 950 -41.48 30.50 5.60
CA PRO A 950 -41.48 30.18 7.03
C PRO A 950 -41.67 28.68 7.27
N GLU A 951 -40.95 28.13 8.25
CA GLU A 951 -41.05 26.71 8.68
C GLU A 951 -40.69 25.68 7.59
N SER A 952 -40.01 26.09 6.53
CA SER A 952 -39.54 25.20 5.47
C SER A 952 -38.02 25.25 5.30
N TYR A 953 -37.45 24.10 4.97
CA TYR A 953 -36.02 23.94 4.69
C TYR A 953 -35.80 23.63 3.21
N SER A 954 -34.72 24.16 2.65
CA SER A 954 -34.15 23.66 1.40
C SER A 954 -33.12 22.60 1.76
N ILE A 955 -33.26 21.39 1.23
CA ILE A 955 -32.38 20.25 1.50
C ILE A 955 -31.88 19.70 0.18
N MET A 956 -30.57 19.48 0.08
CA MET A 956 -29.94 18.81 -1.04
C MET A 956 -29.00 17.72 -0.56
N THR A 957 -29.18 16.50 -1.08
CA THR A 957 -28.29 15.36 -0.82
C THR A 957 -27.71 14.83 -2.12
N LYS A 958 -26.39 14.66 -2.16
CA LYS A 958 -25.65 14.02 -3.27
C LYS A 958 -24.72 12.94 -2.74
N SER A 959 -24.35 11.99 -3.60
CA SER A 959 -23.48 10.88 -3.21
C SER A 959 -22.68 10.31 -4.37
N ILE A 960 -21.50 9.77 -4.08
CA ILE A 960 -20.66 8.98 -5.01
C ILE A 960 -20.25 7.66 -4.36
N GLU A 961 -20.04 6.62 -5.18
CA GLU A 961 -19.54 5.31 -4.77
C GLU A 961 -18.35 4.94 -5.65
N SER A 962 -17.27 4.43 -5.06
CA SER A 962 -16.08 4.01 -5.81
C SER A 962 -16.36 2.76 -6.65
N GLU A 963 -15.58 2.59 -7.72
CA GLU A 963 -15.66 1.40 -8.58
C GLU A 963 -15.35 0.10 -7.81
N LYS A 964 -15.65 -1.04 -8.43
CA LYS A 964 -15.45 -2.35 -7.81
C LYS A 964 -13.99 -2.53 -7.37
N ASN A 965 -13.79 -3.00 -6.14
CA ASN A 965 -12.47 -3.20 -5.50
C ASN A 965 -11.64 -1.92 -5.27
N LEU A 966 -12.16 -0.74 -5.58
CA LEU A 966 -11.52 0.53 -5.25
C LEU A 966 -12.17 1.15 -4.00
N ILE A 967 -11.38 1.95 -3.30
CA ILE A 967 -11.77 2.75 -2.14
C ILE A 967 -11.27 4.18 -2.34
N PHE A 968 -12.04 5.17 -1.90
CA PHE A 968 -11.59 6.55 -1.92
C PHE A 968 -10.52 6.75 -0.85
N ILE A 969 -9.33 7.12 -1.28
CA ILE A 969 -8.16 7.46 -0.48
C ILE A 969 -7.13 8.11 -1.41
N GLY A 970 -6.34 9.07 -0.91
CA GLY A 970 -5.26 9.72 -1.67
C GLY A 970 -5.28 11.25 -1.60
N ASP A 971 -4.46 11.86 -2.46
CA ASP A 971 -4.19 13.30 -2.41
C ASP A 971 -5.27 14.17 -3.04
N THR A 972 -5.92 13.69 -4.11
CA THR A 972 -6.94 14.47 -4.82
C THR A 972 -8.30 14.34 -4.12
N PRO A 973 -8.88 15.45 -3.66
CA PRO A 973 -10.16 15.42 -2.96
C PRO A 973 -11.30 15.08 -3.92
N SER A 974 -12.35 14.42 -3.39
CA SER A 974 -13.62 14.33 -4.12
C SER A 974 -14.37 15.65 -4.00
N GLU A 975 -14.89 16.20 -5.10
CA GLU A 975 -15.48 17.54 -5.12
C GLU A 975 -17.00 17.48 -5.30
N PHE A 976 -17.72 18.28 -4.51
CA PHE A 976 -19.16 18.44 -4.60
C PHE A 976 -19.52 19.93 -4.70
N ALA A 977 -20.15 20.33 -5.79
CA ALA A 977 -20.53 21.72 -6.00
C ALA A 977 -22.04 21.95 -5.80
N TYR A 978 -22.34 22.97 -5.00
CA TYR A 978 -23.68 23.43 -4.66
C TYR A 978 -23.83 24.91 -4.95
N SER A 979 -25.02 25.30 -5.39
CA SER A 979 -25.38 26.69 -5.61
C SER A 979 -26.31 27.18 -4.52
N PHE A 980 -25.88 28.23 -3.83
CA PHE A 980 -26.61 28.88 -2.75
C PHE A 980 -27.22 30.17 -3.31
N THR A 981 -28.54 30.18 -3.46
CA THR A 981 -29.26 31.40 -3.87
C THR A 981 -29.76 32.09 -2.61
N PRO A 982 -29.28 33.30 -2.27
CA PRO A 982 -29.80 34.06 -1.13
C PRO A 982 -31.30 34.22 -1.24
N SER A 983 -32.02 34.08 -0.15
CA SER A 983 -33.47 34.15 -0.16
C SER A 983 -33.99 34.92 1.06
N VAL A 984 -34.91 35.85 0.82
CA VAL A 984 -35.49 36.73 1.85
C VAL A 984 -37.01 36.59 1.80
N PHE A 985 -37.61 36.49 2.98
CA PHE A 985 -39.05 36.50 3.18
C PHE A 985 -39.46 37.78 3.92
N TYR A 986 -40.50 38.45 3.45
CA TYR A 986 -41.17 39.52 4.18
C TYR A 986 -42.66 39.22 4.34
N SER A 987 -43.22 39.58 5.50
CA SER A 987 -44.66 39.50 5.75
C SER A 987 -45.17 40.75 6.45
N SER A 988 -46.29 41.27 5.95
CA SER A 988 -47.09 42.32 6.61
C SER A 988 -48.21 41.76 7.50
N ILE A 989 -48.33 40.44 7.58
CA ILE A 989 -49.38 39.71 8.29
C ILE A 989 -48.82 39.21 9.64
N SER A 990 -49.54 39.44 10.74
CA SER A 990 -49.12 39.10 12.11
C SER A 990 -48.86 37.62 12.36
N ASP A 991 -49.53 36.74 11.62
CA ASP A 991 -49.45 35.28 11.79
C ASP A 991 -48.13 34.71 11.26
N TYR A 992 -47.32 35.52 10.56
CA TYR A 992 -46.02 35.13 10.04
C TYR A 992 -44.93 36.08 10.55
N PRO A 993 -43.67 35.60 10.66
CA PRO A 993 -42.55 36.45 11.04
C PRO A 993 -42.36 37.60 10.05
N SER A 994 -41.98 38.77 10.58
CA SER A 994 -41.83 40.00 9.81
C SER A 994 -40.75 39.88 8.71
N SER A 995 -39.64 39.21 9.02
CA SER A 995 -38.63 38.83 8.02
C SER A 995 -37.90 37.53 8.37
N ILE A 996 -37.57 36.74 7.34
CA ILE A 996 -36.67 35.57 7.45
C ILE A 996 -35.65 35.64 6.32
N LYS A 997 -34.41 35.22 6.61
CA LYS A 997 -33.35 35.04 5.61
C LYS A 997 -32.95 33.56 5.54
N GLY A 998 -32.60 33.08 4.36
CA GLY A 998 -32.23 31.67 4.15
C GLY A 998 -31.60 31.42 2.78
N TYR A 999 -31.13 30.22 2.49
CA TYR A 999 -30.62 29.88 1.16
C TYR A 999 -31.52 28.86 0.45
N HIS A 1000 -31.73 29.09 -0.84
CA HIS A 1000 -32.30 28.10 -1.74
C HIS A 1000 -31.15 27.30 -2.38
N LEU A 1001 -31.09 26.00 -2.09
CA LEU A 1001 -30.01 25.11 -2.49
C LEU A 1001 -30.34 24.45 -3.83
N THR A 1002 -29.42 24.55 -4.79
CA THR A 1002 -29.52 23.88 -6.09
C THR A 1002 -28.20 23.22 -6.46
N GLU A 1003 -28.25 22.26 -7.38
CA GLU A 1003 -27.05 21.63 -7.90
C GLU A 1003 -26.32 22.64 -8.81
N TYR A 1004 -25.01 22.79 -8.59
CA TYR A 1004 -24.16 23.56 -9.49
C TYR A 1004 -23.54 22.68 -10.58
N SER A 1005 -22.92 21.56 -10.18
CA SER A 1005 -22.32 20.56 -11.09
C SER A 1005 -22.37 19.16 -10.47
N PRO A 1006 -22.29 18.08 -11.28
CA PRO A 1006 -22.17 16.73 -10.76
C PRO A 1006 -20.90 16.57 -9.91
N PRO A 1007 -20.89 15.65 -8.93
CA PRO A 1007 -19.70 15.38 -8.13
C PRO A 1007 -18.51 14.88 -8.98
N VAL A 1008 -17.30 15.29 -8.62
CA VAL A 1008 -16.06 14.82 -9.24
C VAL A 1008 -15.40 13.80 -8.32
N TYR A 1009 -15.01 12.67 -8.89
CA TYR A 1009 -14.36 11.58 -8.17
C TYR A 1009 -12.92 11.98 -7.84
N GLY A 1010 -12.55 11.88 -6.56
CA GLY A 1010 -11.17 12.05 -6.11
C GLY A 1010 -10.32 10.79 -6.32
N SER A 1011 -9.17 10.75 -5.67
CA SER A 1011 -8.27 9.60 -5.69
C SER A 1011 -8.99 8.34 -5.17
N ALA A 1012 -8.86 7.24 -5.92
CA ALA A 1012 -9.34 5.93 -5.52
C ALA A 1012 -8.32 4.86 -5.89
N TYR A 1013 -8.03 3.98 -4.95
CA TYR A 1013 -6.99 2.95 -5.07
C TYR A 1013 -7.49 1.60 -4.55
N THR A 1014 -6.70 0.56 -4.78
CA THR A 1014 -6.96 -0.79 -4.27
C THR A 1014 -6.61 -0.89 -2.79
N VAL A 1015 -7.01 -2.00 -2.16
CA VAL A 1015 -6.70 -2.26 -0.74
C VAL A 1015 -5.19 -2.49 -0.54
N GLU A 1016 -4.53 -3.08 -1.54
CA GLU A 1016 -3.11 -3.38 -1.52
C GLU A 1016 -2.23 -2.11 -1.57
N GLU A 1017 -2.77 -1.01 -2.11
CA GLU A 1017 -2.15 0.32 -2.19
C GLU A 1017 -2.45 1.19 -0.95
N LEU A 1018 -3.28 0.72 -0.02
CA LEU A 1018 -3.71 1.48 1.16
C LEU A 1018 -2.54 1.90 2.07
N THR A 1019 -1.45 1.14 2.07
CA THR A 1019 -0.24 1.43 2.85
C THR A 1019 0.55 2.63 2.30
N GLU A 1020 0.27 3.07 1.08
CA GLU A 1020 0.96 4.19 0.40
C GLU A 1020 0.27 5.55 0.64
N PHE A 1021 -1.04 5.53 0.91
CA PHE A 1021 -1.87 6.73 1.05
C PHE A 1021 -2.36 6.90 2.49
N TYR A 1022 -2.46 8.15 2.94
CA TYR A 1022 -2.71 8.49 4.35
C TYR A 1022 -3.71 9.64 4.52
N LYS A 1023 -4.41 10.00 3.45
CA LYS A 1023 -5.32 11.14 3.42
C LYS A 1023 -6.61 10.75 2.71
N LEU A 1024 -7.73 11.16 3.27
CA LEU A 1024 -9.03 11.22 2.62
C LEU A 1024 -9.52 12.65 2.69
N SER A 1025 -9.94 13.21 1.56
CA SER A 1025 -10.35 14.61 1.48
C SER A 1025 -11.58 14.78 0.61
N VAL A 1026 -12.47 15.67 1.04
CA VAL A 1026 -13.67 16.05 0.30
C VAL A 1026 -13.81 17.56 0.33
N ASP A 1027 -14.00 18.12 -0.85
CA ASP A 1027 -14.18 19.55 -1.04
C ASP A 1027 -15.63 19.85 -1.41
N ILE A 1028 -16.26 20.72 -0.62
CA ILE A 1028 -17.60 21.24 -0.89
C ILE A 1028 -17.46 22.66 -1.40
N LEU A 1029 -17.72 22.84 -2.69
CA LEU A 1029 -17.69 24.13 -3.35
C LEU A 1029 -19.06 24.79 -3.22
N ILE A 1030 -19.09 25.96 -2.59
CA ILE A 1030 -20.31 26.73 -2.31
C ILE A 1030 -20.30 27.98 -3.19
N ASN A 1031 -21.12 27.95 -4.24
CA ASN A 1031 -21.24 29.05 -5.19
C ASN A 1031 -22.49 29.90 -4.90
N GLN A 1032 -22.28 31.12 -4.41
CA GLN A 1032 -23.37 32.06 -4.17
C GLN A 1032 -23.81 32.73 -5.48
N ARG A 1033 -25.12 32.72 -5.77
CA ARG A 1033 -25.65 33.41 -6.96
C ARG A 1033 -25.66 34.93 -6.77
N ASN A 1034 -25.46 35.66 -7.87
CA ASN A 1034 -25.52 37.13 -7.92
C ASN A 1034 -26.95 37.70 -7.88
N PHE A 1035 -27.96 36.84 -7.76
CA PHE A 1035 -29.36 37.18 -7.60
C PHE A 1035 -29.91 36.47 -6.37
N GLY A 1036 -30.87 37.08 -5.69
CA GLY A 1036 -31.58 36.51 -4.56
C GLY A 1036 -33.07 36.33 -4.86
N LEU A 1037 -33.69 35.40 -4.15
CA LEU A 1037 -35.11 35.11 -4.20
C LEU A 1037 -35.83 35.93 -3.12
N LEU A 1038 -36.66 36.88 -3.53
CA LEU A 1038 -37.54 37.62 -2.65
C LEU A 1038 -38.91 36.93 -2.62
N THR A 1039 -39.42 36.64 -1.43
CA THR A 1039 -40.76 36.11 -1.21
C THR A 1039 -41.52 37.07 -0.31
N GLU A 1040 -42.65 37.61 -0.77
CA GLU A 1040 -43.46 38.52 0.01
C GLU A 1040 -44.86 37.96 0.22
N ARG A 1041 -45.36 38.09 1.46
CA ARG A 1041 -46.77 37.83 1.77
C ARG A 1041 -47.45 39.11 2.22
N TYR A 1042 -48.53 39.44 1.51
CA TYR A 1042 -49.36 40.60 1.83
C TYR A 1042 -50.85 40.28 1.64
N GLN A 1043 -51.68 41.16 2.20
CA GLN A 1043 -53.13 41.05 2.11
C GLN A 1043 -53.62 41.63 0.78
N LYS A 1044 -54.39 40.87 -0.02
CA LYS A 1044 -54.95 41.32 -1.32
C LYS A 1044 -55.88 42.52 -1.17
N GLN A 1045 -56.63 42.57 -0.08
CA GLN A 1045 -57.63 43.58 0.22
C GLN A 1045 -57.46 44.04 1.66
N SER A 1046 -57.51 45.36 1.88
CA SER A 1046 -57.59 45.92 3.22
C SER A 1046 -59.02 45.86 3.74
N PHE A 1047 -59.18 45.94 5.07
CA PHE A 1047 -60.49 46.00 5.71
C PHE A 1047 -61.37 47.15 5.17
N PHE A 1048 -60.76 48.30 4.86
CA PHE A 1048 -61.49 49.44 4.30
C PHE A 1048 -62.04 49.18 2.89
N VAL A 1049 -61.31 48.41 2.07
CA VAL A 1049 -61.78 48.00 0.73
C VAL A 1049 -62.95 47.02 0.84
N LEU A 1050 -62.96 46.15 1.85
CA LEU A 1050 -64.11 45.28 2.12
C LEU A 1050 -65.35 46.12 2.47
N VAL A 1051 -65.22 47.09 3.38
CA VAL A 1051 -66.34 47.95 3.80
C VAL A 1051 -66.88 48.78 2.64
N SER A 1052 -66.01 49.38 1.82
CA SER A 1052 -66.45 50.17 0.66
C SER A 1052 -67.11 49.30 -0.42
N ALA A 1053 -66.58 48.10 -0.68
CA ALA A 1053 -67.18 47.16 -1.62
C ALA A 1053 -68.58 46.72 -1.18
N VAL A 1054 -68.78 46.45 0.12
CA VAL A 1054 -70.09 46.09 0.67
C VAL A 1054 -71.10 47.23 0.52
N LEU A 1055 -70.71 48.47 0.85
CA LEU A 1055 -71.59 49.63 0.71
C LEU A 1055 -71.98 49.89 -0.75
N GLY A 1056 -71.01 49.76 -1.67
CA GLY A 1056 -71.26 49.89 -3.11
C GLY A 1056 -72.19 48.80 -3.66
N LEU A 1057 -72.00 47.54 -3.22
CA LEU A 1057 -72.83 46.41 -3.62
C LEU A 1057 -74.29 46.57 -3.18
N ILE A 1058 -74.54 47.05 -1.96
CA ILE A 1058 -75.90 47.31 -1.45
C ILE A 1058 -76.64 48.28 -2.38
N SER A 1059 -76.00 49.37 -2.79
CA SER A 1059 -76.59 50.35 -3.71
C SER A 1059 -76.84 49.78 -5.11
N GLY A 1060 -75.88 49.02 -5.65
CA GLY A 1060 -76.00 48.39 -6.96
C GLY A 1060 -77.12 47.34 -7.01
N ILE A 1061 -77.19 46.45 -6.02
CA ILE A 1061 -78.23 45.42 -5.93
C ILE A 1061 -79.60 46.08 -5.74
N PHE A 1062 -79.70 47.13 -4.94
CA PHE A 1062 -80.96 47.85 -4.72
C PHE A 1062 -81.52 48.38 -6.05
N SER A 1063 -80.65 48.95 -6.90
CA SER A 1063 -81.02 49.46 -8.22
C SER A 1063 -81.49 48.35 -9.17
N VAL A 1064 -80.77 47.22 -9.23
CA VAL A 1064 -81.13 46.08 -10.09
C VAL A 1064 -82.45 45.44 -9.64
N VAL A 1065 -82.60 45.19 -8.33
CA VAL A 1065 -83.83 44.60 -7.78
C VAL A 1065 -85.02 45.53 -8.01
N SER A 1066 -84.85 46.83 -7.81
CA SER A 1066 -85.87 47.86 -8.10
C SER A 1066 -86.29 47.86 -9.58
N PHE A 1067 -85.32 47.80 -10.50
CA PHE A 1067 -85.61 47.74 -11.93
C PHE A 1067 -86.34 46.46 -12.34
N THR A 1068 -85.89 45.29 -11.84
CA THR A 1068 -86.53 44.00 -12.12
C THR A 1068 -87.94 43.92 -11.56
N MET A 1069 -88.18 44.49 -10.38
CA MET A 1069 -89.52 44.65 -9.81
C MET A 1069 -90.42 45.45 -10.76
N SER A 1070 -89.98 46.64 -11.19
CA SER A 1070 -90.74 47.48 -12.13
C SER A 1070 -91.08 46.76 -13.44
N LEU A 1071 -90.14 45.95 -13.97
CA LEU A 1071 -90.38 45.13 -15.16
C LEU A 1071 -91.40 44.01 -14.89
N SER A 1072 -91.29 43.33 -13.74
CA SER A 1072 -92.20 42.24 -13.36
C SER A 1072 -93.64 42.72 -13.20
N GLU A 1073 -93.84 43.94 -12.68
CA GLU A 1073 -95.16 44.56 -12.57
C GLU A 1073 -95.76 44.87 -13.94
N ARG A 1074 -94.96 45.38 -14.89
CA ARG A 1074 -95.40 45.60 -16.28
C ARG A 1074 -95.88 44.30 -16.94
N ILE A 1075 -95.20 43.19 -16.67
CA ILE A 1075 -95.57 41.87 -17.19
C ILE A 1075 -96.86 41.38 -16.51
N TYR A 1076 -96.93 41.48 -15.18
CA TYR A 1076 -98.11 41.07 -14.40
C TYR A 1076 -99.38 41.80 -14.86
N GLU A 1077 -99.33 43.13 -15.03
CA GLU A 1077 -100.47 43.90 -15.55
C GLU A 1077 -100.87 43.48 -16.97
N LYS A 1078 -99.88 43.22 -17.85
CA LYS A 1078 -100.15 42.77 -19.22
C LYS A 1078 -100.87 41.42 -19.23
N ILE A 1079 -100.46 40.50 -18.36
CA ILE A 1079 -101.15 39.21 -18.16
C ILE A 1079 -102.55 39.43 -17.59
N ASN A 1080 -102.70 40.31 -16.59
CA ASN A 1080 -104.00 40.56 -15.97
C ASN A 1080 -105.00 41.19 -16.95
N LYS A 1081 -104.57 42.10 -17.82
CA LYS A 1081 -105.38 42.64 -18.93
C LYS A 1081 -105.79 41.57 -19.96
N ILE A 1082 -104.93 40.59 -20.22
CA ILE A 1082 -105.26 39.45 -21.10
C ILE A 1082 -106.31 38.55 -20.41
N ILE A 1083 -106.21 38.33 -19.10
CA ILE A 1083 -107.19 37.54 -18.33
C ILE A 1083 -108.55 38.27 -18.25
N GLU A 1084 -108.56 39.58 -17.98
CA GLU A 1084 -109.79 40.39 -17.93
C GLU A 1084 -110.50 40.45 -19.28
N SER A 1085 -109.77 40.63 -20.39
CA SER A 1085 -110.38 40.60 -21.73
C SER A 1085 -110.96 39.23 -22.10
N LYS A 1086 -110.37 38.14 -21.61
CA LYS A 1086 -110.91 36.77 -21.79
C LYS A 1086 -112.24 36.58 -21.02
N HIS A 1087 -112.34 37.11 -19.80
CA HIS A 1087 -113.58 37.07 -19.01
C HIS A 1087 -114.68 38.01 -19.55
N GLU A 1088 -114.31 39.12 -20.19
CA GLU A 1088 -115.28 40.04 -20.80
C GLU A 1088 -115.93 39.46 -22.07
N VAL A 1089 -115.17 38.71 -22.87
CA VAL A 1089 -115.68 37.96 -24.03
C VAL A 1089 -116.65 36.84 -23.60
N GLU A 1090 -116.33 36.11 -22.52
CA GLU A 1090 -117.22 35.09 -21.93
C GLU A 1090 -118.57 35.69 -21.46
N ARG A 1091 -118.52 36.89 -20.87
CA ARG A 1091 -119.70 37.61 -20.37
C ARG A 1091 -120.59 38.14 -21.50
N LEU A 1092 -120.01 38.53 -22.64
CA LEU A 1092 -120.74 38.97 -23.83
C LEU A 1092 -121.43 37.81 -24.57
N PHE A 1093 -120.84 36.61 -24.54
CA PHE A 1093 -121.42 35.41 -25.17
C PHE A 1093 -122.69 34.94 -24.44
N LEU A 1094 -122.69 34.96 -23.10
CA LEU A 1094 -123.85 34.59 -22.28
C LEU A 1094 -125.04 35.57 -22.43
N ARG A 1095 -124.76 36.86 -22.61
CA ARG A 1095 -125.80 37.91 -22.75
C ARG A 1095 -126.59 37.84 -24.08
N ARG A 1096 -126.02 37.20 -25.11
CA ARG A 1096 -126.68 37.03 -26.43
C ARG A 1096 -127.66 35.86 -26.47
N LEU A 1097 -127.49 34.86 -25.60
CA LEU A 1097 -128.37 33.70 -25.47
C LEU A 1097 -129.66 34.02 -24.69
N GLU A 1098 -129.63 34.99 -23.77
CA GLU A 1098 -130.81 35.42 -23.01
C GLU A 1098 -131.78 36.29 -23.85
N LEU A 1099 -131.30 37.08 -24.81
CA LEU A 1099 -132.14 37.99 -25.62
C LEU A 1099 -133.02 37.27 -26.66
N ASN A 1100 -132.59 36.13 -27.22
CA ASN A 1100 -133.42 35.37 -28.16
C ASN A 1100 -134.62 34.69 -27.49
N ARG A 1101 -134.58 34.46 -26.18
CA ARG A 1101 -135.65 33.80 -25.41
C ARG A 1101 -136.78 34.74 -25.00
N PHE A 1102 -136.57 36.06 -25.11
CA PHE A 1102 -137.55 37.11 -24.75
C PHE A 1102 -138.51 37.50 -25.89
N ASN A 1103 -138.20 37.19 -27.16
CA ASN A 1103 -139.07 37.55 -28.30
C ASN A 1103 -140.28 36.60 -28.48
N ASP A 1104 -140.18 35.33 -28.08
CA ASP A 1104 -141.27 34.35 -28.24
C ASP A 1104 -142.43 34.51 -27.22
N GLN A 1105 -142.24 35.28 -26.14
CA GLN A 1105 -143.27 35.51 -25.12
C GLN A 1105 -144.17 36.73 -25.39
N TYR A 1106 -143.84 37.59 -26.36
CA TYR A 1106 -144.60 38.81 -26.64
C TYR A 1106 -145.83 38.60 -27.55
N ASP A 1107 -145.89 37.53 -28.35
CA ASP A 1107 -147.02 37.26 -29.27
C ASP A 1107 -148.28 36.70 -28.59
N HIS A 1108 -148.20 36.26 -27.31
CA HIS A 1108 -149.33 35.63 -26.61
C HIS A 1108 -150.22 36.60 -25.80
N PHE A 1109 -149.83 37.88 -25.67
CA PHE A 1109 -150.50 38.84 -24.77
C PHE A 1109 -150.99 40.14 -25.44
N GLY A 1110 -151.21 40.17 -26.75
CA GLY A 1110 -152.19 41.07 -27.39
C GLY A 1110 -152.14 42.57 -27.06
N ILE A 1111 -150.98 43.14 -26.73
CA ILE A 1111 -150.81 44.58 -26.45
C ILE A 1111 -149.93 45.20 -27.54
N LYS A 1112 -150.49 46.16 -28.29
CA LYS A 1112 -149.75 46.93 -29.29
C LYS A 1112 -148.80 47.94 -28.64
N SER A 1113 -147.51 47.72 -28.93
CA SER A 1113 -146.37 48.63 -29.13
C SER A 1113 -146.57 50.16 -29.08
N PRO A 1114 -145.54 50.87 -28.58
CA PRO A 1114 -144.76 51.84 -29.40
C PRO A 1114 -143.23 51.61 -29.18
N VAL A 1115 -142.33 51.32 -30.15
CA VAL A 1115 -141.88 52.06 -31.36
C VAL A 1115 -141.80 53.56 -31.04
N VAL A 1116 -140.65 54.23 -30.87
CA VAL A 1116 -139.38 54.35 -31.64
C VAL A 1116 -138.36 55.00 -30.66
N LYS A 1117 -137.06 54.71 -30.63
CA LYS A 1117 -136.04 55.16 -31.60
C LYS A 1117 -134.68 54.56 -31.28
#